data_AF-A0A5N6MNT7-F1
#
_entry.id   AF-A0A5N6MNT7-F1
#
_cell.length_a   1.000
_cell.length_b   1.000
_cell.length_c   1.000
_cell.angle_alpha   90.00
_cell.angle_beta   90.00
_cell.angle_gamma   90.00
#
_symmetry.space_group_name_H-M   'P 1'
#
loop_
_entity.id
_entity.type
_entity.pdbx_description
1 polymer ?
#
loop_
_entity_poly.entity_id
_entity_poly.type
_entity_poly.pdbx_seq_one_letter_code
_entity_poly.pdbx_strand_id
1 'polypeptide(L)'
;MNPFNFSSDRCTRIAYILYDLFDSGKELTTSISFEDIGQLRFSCDTERRAELSDVFDKPMVWIGIYIAIASWFCIFAMAADLWHGFRHKKLWFPCKCFTLNAASITVIAVTMKLPVDLTSGSRDLVDQGAKLASLGFMCTMMANLMPSLASMDNKALLANVIGMCVLVITIIANICIQVYTGAIEHLSAPERNSYLCGFDFVVIAYIYMAMILLLLMIMISSSLTIPASKEILESKYRKKIALSDQQIQMSVVEKLNQHVRRYWVMAETGSPQFVTTSNPLSTASGVICVIVIAMNSFMLSFFRVGPKIFGLDSPYKLSTLAILATQSIGVLVGAIAPVSRCFWVFRFKFTTKLHMNYFNVFKVDKYWTQKLHEWKQSPMVSFLSNSRRSRSLILCSKYTSLSLCIAFQKVIIISCKMIWLIVITVPLSVLSFLTCLKSLKAKWFDPTIASNTDDIDEDLSNYVVQMNNDMKLAEKTLKRIAKSMSYFILKAEKEQNDSLLELLRKSTGFEGVVIFDTDLVQPLLCDELVNSWSLPIVTLACIAIALPNIRKVEVESLVRSVVEGLSFTHLVEESLNNESKYVNIRKTSLTLWHEFEYNCKWLDHPLANDVFKGKTATKIIKWFSDKAKEIVTDFKERESADEEFAENLPHTLIAANSMYRITQTILVRCQSKIEIRITKKQLFAHLSGMIADIFCACFTNIPRVITMRCQESVIEKREASVKVAARLLGNTRKIIERLEASDIPSMEDEKKAYIDEWRLYLKQSIP
;
A
#
# COMPACT_ATOMS: atom_id res chain seq x y z
N MET A 1 28.75 22.99 34.76
CA MET A 1 28.85 24.47 34.68
C MET A 1 27.49 25.06 35.04
N ASN A 2 27.44 25.93 36.05
CA ASN A 2 26.21 26.48 36.61
C ASN A 2 25.50 27.37 35.55
N PRO A 3 24.19 27.23 35.29
CA PRO A 3 23.48 27.95 34.23
C PRO A 3 23.26 29.46 34.51
N PHE A 4 23.87 30.01 35.57
CA PHE A 4 23.67 31.39 36.06
C PHE A 4 24.96 32.23 36.08
N ASN A 5 25.97 31.88 35.27
CA ASN A 5 27.25 32.59 35.24
C ASN A 5 27.51 33.27 33.89
N PHE A 6 26.47 33.92 33.35
CA PHE A 6 26.54 34.72 32.14
C PHE A 6 27.60 35.83 32.27
N SER A 7 28.30 36.15 31.18
CA SER A 7 29.23 37.28 31.11
C SER A 7 28.48 38.57 31.41
N SER A 8 27.27 38.69 30.87
CA SER A 8 26.37 39.82 31.08
C SER A 8 25.93 40.01 32.53
N ASP A 9 25.64 38.95 33.30
CA ASP A 9 25.27 39.10 34.73
C ASP A 9 26.41 39.67 35.56
N ARG A 10 27.67 39.35 35.21
CA ARG A 10 28.85 39.96 35.82
C ARG A 10 29.05 41.40 35.36
N CYS A 11 28.85 41.67 34.06
CA CYS A 11 28.88 43.02 33.49
C CYS A 11 27.84 43.94 34.15
N THR A 12 26.58 43.50 34.24
CA THR A 12 25.48 44.25 34.88
C THR A 12 25.75 44.47 36.37
N ARG A 13 26.33 43.49 37.08
CA ARG A 13 26.72 43.66 38.48
C ARG A 13 27.80 44.72 38.65
N ILE A 14 28.81 44.74 37.78
CA ILE A 14 29.88 45.76 37.77
C ILE A 14 29.29 47.14 37.47
N ALA A 15 28.39 47.24 36.47
CA ALA A 15 27.71 48.48 36.14
C ALA A 15 26.86 49.02 37.31
N TYR A 16 26.20 48.13 38.07
CA TYR A 16 25.40 48.52 39.25
C TYR A 16 26.28 49.00 40.41
N ILE A 17 27.42 48.35 40.65
CA ILE A 17 28.40 48.79 41.66
C ILE A 17 28.99 50.15 41.29
N LEU A 18 29.31 50.38 40.01
CA LEU A 18 29.80 51.67 39.52
C LEU A 18 28.75 52.78 39.68
N TYR A 19 27.47 52.46 39.45
CA TYR A 19 26.36 53.39 39.67
C TYR A 19 26.20 53.77 41.16
N ASP A 20 26.23 52.80 42.07
CA ASP A 20 26.11 53.01 43.52
C ASP A 20 27.32 53.80 44.10
N LEU A 21 28.52 53.54 43.56
CA LEU A 21 29.72 54.31 43.90
C LEU A 21 29.68 55.75 43.37
N PHE A 22 29.06 55.98 42.21
CA PHE A 22 28.84 57.32 41.66
C PHE A 22 27.80 58.12 42.46
N ASP A 23 26.68 57.48 42.87
CA ASP A 23 25.60 58.12 43.66
C ASP A 23 26.01 58.43 45.11
N SER A 24 26.88 57.60 45.70
CA SER A 24 27.42 57.81 47.06
C SER A 24 28.48 58.93 47.19
N GLY A 25 28.79 59.65 46.10
CA GLY A 25 29.65 60.84 46.12
C GLY A 25 31.14 60.59 46.40
N LYS A 26 31.61 59.34 46.32
CA LYS A 26 33.05 59.01 46.38
C LYS A 26 33.75 59.52 45.11
N GLU A 27 35.07 59.74 45.17
CA GLU A 27 35.98 60.37 44.17
C GLU A 27 36.02 59.77 42.74
N LEU A 28 34.94 59.15 42.24
CA LEU A 28 34.81 58.64 40.87
C LEU A 28 34.38 59.73 39.87
N THR A 29 33.94 60.89 40.36
CA THR A 29 33.32 61.97 39.60
C THR A 29 34.28 62.73 38.68
N THR A 30 35.60 62.52 38.80
CA THR A 30 36.62 63.18 37.96
C THR A 30 37.03 62.40 36.71
N SER A 31 36.64 61.12 36.57
CA SER A 31 37.11 60.26 35.47
C SER A 31 36.05 59.49 34.68
N ILE A 32 34.84 59.30 35.21
CA ILE A 32 33.75 58.54 34.54
C ILE A 32 32.47 59.36 34.64
N SER A 33 31.82 59.64 33.50
CA SER A 33 30.55 60.37 33.48
C SER A 33 29.35 59.43 33.71
N PHE A 34 28.21 59.99 34.11
CA PHE A 34 26.96 59.25 34.22
C PHE A 34 26.53 58.62 32.87
N GLU A 35 26.87 59.26 31.76
CA GLU A 35 26.57 58.79 30.41
C GLU A 35 27.40 57.55 30.05
N ASP A 36 28.65 57.46 30.51
CA ASP A 36 29.52 56.29 30.33
C ASP A 36 28.99 55.06 31.09
N ILE A 37 28.49 55.24 32.31
CA ILE A 37 27.85 54.18 33.09
C ILE A 37 26.55 53.73 32.39
N GLY A 38 25.80 54.67 31.82
CA GLY A 38 24.62 54.40 31.00
C GLY A 38 24.93 53.57 29.75
N GLN A 39 25.98 53.92 29.02
CA GLN A 39 26.44 53.15 27.85
C GLN A 39 26.94 51.76 28.23
N LEU A 40 27.71 51.63 29.31
CA LEU A 40 28.17 50.35 29.81
C LEU A 40 26.98 49.42 30.14
N ARG A 41 25.97 49.95 30.84
CA ARG A 41 24.74 49.22 31.15
C ARG A 41 23.99 48.79 29.88
N PHE A 42 23.87 49.67 28.89
CA PHE A 42 23.27 49.34 27.60
C PHE A 42 24.02 48.24 26.86
N SER A 43 25.36 48.27 26.88
CA SER A 43 26.19 47.20 26.31
C SER A 43 26.03 45.88 27.07
N CYS A 44 26.02 45.89 28.40
CA CYS A 44 25.77 44.70 29.21
C CYS A 44 24.37 44.11 28.92
N ASP A 45 23.32 44.95 28.78
CA ASP A 45 21.96 44.50 28.44
C ASP A 45 21.86 43.99 26.99
N THR A 46 22.72 44.47 26.10
CA THR A 46 22.82 43.97 24.71
C THR A 46 23.53 42.62 24.68
N GLU A 47 24.61 42.45 25.43
CA GLU A 47 25.30 41.17 25.63
C GLU A 47 24.38 40.16 26.33
N ARG A 48 23.59 40.59 27.32
CA ARG A 48 22.57 39.76 27.97
C ARG A 48 21.55 39.25 26.98
N ARG A 49 21.06 40.12 26.08
CA ARG A 49 20.12 39.74 25.01
C ARG A 49 20.76 38.78 24.02
N ALA A 50 22.03 38.96 23.66
CA ALA A 50 22.77 38.05 22.79
C ALA A 50 22.99 36.66 23.44
N GLU A 51 23.38 36.62 24.72
CA GLU A 51 23.54 35.38 25.48
C GLU A 51 22.20 34.65 25.69
N LEU A 52 21.11 35.39 25.96
CA LEU A 52 19.76 34.81 26.01
C LEU A 52 19.37 34.22 24.65
N SER A 53 19.63 34.95 23.56
CA SER A 53 19.34 34.49 22.19
C SER A 53 20.05 33.17 21.89
N ASP A 54 21.36 33.05 22.17
CA ASP A 54 22.09 31.81 21.88
C ASP A 54 21.61 30.62 22.74
N VAL A 55 21.02 30.86 23.92
CA VAL A 55 20.33 29.81 24.69
C VAL A 55 19.00 29.41 24.03
N PHE A 56 18.22 30.37 23.54
CA PHE A 56 16.95 30.11 22.84
C PHE A 56 17.13 29.50 21.44
N ASP A 57 18.31 29.64 20.82
CA ASP A 57 18.62 29.07 19.51
C ASP A 57 19.06 27.60 19.58
N LYS A 58 19.51 27.10 20.74
CA LYS A 58 19.92 25.68 20.90
C LYS A 58 18.83 24.67 20.52
N PRO A 59 17.55 24.84 20.91
CA PRO A 59 16.46 23.97 20.47
C PRO A 59 16.18 24.07 18.95
N MET A 60 16.44 25.21 18.32
CA MET A 60 16.16 25.41 16.89
C MET A 60 17.03 24.50 16.02
N VAL A 61 18.29 24.27 16.40
CA VAL A 61 19.17 23.30 15.70
C VAL A 61 18.57 21.88 15.70
N TRP A 62 18.03 21.42 16.83
CA TRP A 62 17.37 20.11 16.95
C TRP A 62 16.07 20.03 16.14
N ILE A 63 15.28 21.12 16.12
CA ILE A 63 14.11 21.23 15.24
C ILE A 63 14.55 21.13 13.78
N GLY A 64 15.67 21.75 13.40
CA GLY A 64 16.21 21.67 12.05
C GLY A 64 16.64 20.24 11.65
N ILE A 65 17.29 19.51 12.55
CA ILE A 65 17.62 18.08 12.34
C ILE A 65 16.35 17.27 12.17
N TYR A 66 15.33 17.53 13.00
CA TYR A 66 14.04 16.86 12.91
C TYR A 66 13.34 17.10 11.55
N ILE A 67 13.39 18.33 11.02
CA ILE A 67 12.88 18.67 9.68
C ILE A 67 13.64 17.89 8.59
N ALA A 68 14.96 17.84 8.68
CA ALA A 68 15.79 17.11 7.71
C ALA A 68 15.49 15.60 7.71
N ILE A 69 15.36 14.99 8.90
CA ILE A 69 15.00 13.57 9.06
C ILE A 69 13.60 13.30 8.48
N ALA A 70 12.60 14.11 8.83
CA ALA A 70 11.25 13.99 8.27
C ALA A 70 11.25 14.12 6.75
N SER A 71 12.06 15.02 6.20
CA SER A 71 12.21 15.21 4.75
C SER A 71 12.80 13.96 4.10
N TRP A 72 13.80 13.34 4.74
CA TRP A 72 14.41 12.11 4.28
C TRP A 72 13.43 10.92 4.26
N PHE A 73 12.55 10.81 5.26
CA PHE A 73 11.47 9.81 5.25
C PHE A 73 10.52 9.99 4.07
N CYS A 74 10.11 11.22 3.75
CA CYS A 74 9.30 11.50 2.55
C CYS A 74 10.03 11.09 1.26
N ILE A 75 11.33 11.39 1.16
CA ILE A 75 12.15 11.05 -0.01
C ILE A 75 12.26 9.53 -0.19
N PHE A 76 12.53 8.79 0.88
CA PHE A 76 12.58 7.34 0.83
C PHE A 76 11.24 6.72 0.42
N ALA A 77 10.13 7.23 0.96
CA ALA A 77 8.81 6.74 0.58
C ALA A 77 8.53 6.97 -0.92
N MET A 78 8.86 8.16 -1.46
CA MET A 78 8.74 8.45 -2.89
C MET A 78 9.70 7.61 -3.76
N ALA A 79 10.93 7.39 -3.31
CA ALA A 79 11.91 6.55 -4.00
C ALA A 79 11.49 5.07 -4.02
N ALA A 80 10.88 4.56 -2.94
CA ALA A 80 10.33 3.22 -2.88
C ALA A 80 9.20 3.02 -3.90
N ASP A 81 8.33 4.01 -4.09
CA ASP A 81 7.30 3.99 -5.12
C ASP A 81 7.87 3.97 -6.54
N LEU A 82 8.93 4.75 -6.79
CA LEU A 82 9.68 4.71 -8.05
C LEU A 82 10.26 3.32 -8.30
N TRP A 83 10.97 2.77 -7.31
CA TRP A 83 11.57 1.44 -7.41
C TRP A 83 10.51 0.36 -7.69
N HIS A 84 9.40 0.39 -6.98
CA HIS A 84 8.27 -0.53 -7.20
C HIS A 84 7.71 -0.39 -8.62
N GLY A 85 7.51 0.85 -9.12
CA GLY A 85 7.05 1.08 -10.49
C GLY A 85 8.02 0.55 -11.56
N PHE A 86 9.33 0.75 -11.39
CA PHE A 86 10.35 0.21 -12.30
C PHE A 86 10.37 -1.33 -12.29
N ARG A 87 10.37 -1.93 -11.09
CA ARG A 87 10.39 -3.40 -10.92
C ARG A 87 9.18 -4.08 -11.57
N HIS A 88 8.01 -3.43 -11.53
CA HIS A 88 6.79 -3.94 -12.15
C HIS A 88 6.51 -3.39 -13.56
N LYS A 89 7.46 -2.66 -14.17
CA LYS A 89 7.34 -2.05 -15.50
C LYS A 89 6.10 -1.14 -15.67
N LYS A 90 5.62 -0.54 -14.57
CA LYS A 90 4.51 0.42 -14.53
C LYS A 90 5.06 1.85 -14.67
N LEU A 91 5.11 2.37 -15.90
CA LEU A 91 5.65 3.71 -16.22
C LEU A 91 4.80 4.87 -15.66
N TRP A 92 3.56 4.60 -15.24
CA TRP A 92 2.69 5.58 -14.61
C TRP A 92 2.90 5.69 -13.08
N PHE A 93 3.79 4.87 -12.50
CA PHE A 93 4.23 4.87 -11.10
C PHE A 93 3.06 4.96 -10.08
N PRO A 94 2.46 3.82 -9.68
CA PRO A 94 1.45 3.84 -8.62
C PRO A 94 2.05 4.30 -7.29
N CYS A 95 1.28 5.03 -6.48
CA CYS A 95 1.66 5.43 -5.13
C CYS A 95 1.18 4.39 -4.13
N LYS A 96 2.11 3.66 -3.50
CA LYS A 96 1.83 2.63 -2.48
C LYS A 96 2.53 2.94 -1.16
N CYS A 97 3.76 3.43 -1.20
CA CYS A 97 4.57 3.77 -0.03
C CYS A 97 4.31 5.22 0.42
N PHE A 98 4.31 6.19 -0.49
CA PHE A 98 3.97 7.58 -0.20
C PHE A 98 2.49 7.84 -0.51
N THR A 99 1.63 7.50 0.45
CA THR A 99 0.17 7.64 0.32
C THR A 99 -0.36 8.74 1.24
N LEU A 100 -1.38 9.46 0.78
CA LEU A 100 -1.97 10.54 1.56
C LEU A 100 -2.83 10.02 2.71
N ASN A 101 -2.34 10.07 3.93
CA ASN A 101 -3.09 9.74 5.13
C ASN A 101 -2.74 10.69 6.28
N ALA A 102 -3.40 10.56 7.43
CA ALA A 102 -3.12 11.43 8.58
C ALA A 102 -1.64 11.42 9.01
N ALA A 103 -0.96 10.27 8.93
CA ALA A 103 0.46 10.15 9.25
C ALA A 103 1.33 10.92 8.25
N SER A 104 1.10 10.75 6.93
CA SER A 104 1.86 11.47 5.91
C SER A 104 1.61 12.97 5.98
N ILE A 105 0.38 13.41 6.26
CA ILE A 105 0.03 14.84 6.45
C ILE A 105 0.83 15.41 7.62
N THR A 106 0.94 14.67 8.73
CA THR A 106 1.72 15.08 9.91
C THR A 106 3.21 15.18 9.58
N VAL A 107 3.77 14.20 8.87
CA VAL A 107 5.17 14.26 8.44
C VAL A 107 5.41 15.45 7.49
N ILE A 108 4.50 15.71 6.54
CA ILE A 108 4.58 16.89 5.67
C ILE A 108 4.49 18.20 6.48
N ALA A 109 3.64 18.26 7.50
CA ALA A 109 3.58 19.43 8.38
C ALA A 109 4.91 19.66 9.10
N VAL A 110 5.59 18.58 9.51
CA VAL A 110 6.95 18.66 10.09
C VAL A 110 7.96 19.16 9.06
N THR A 111 7.96 18.64 7.82
CA THR A 111 8.90 19.08 6.79
C THR A 111 8.71 20.55 6.40
N MET A 112 7.49 21.06 6.54
CA MET A 112 7.11 22.45 6.28
C MET A 112 7.27 23.38 7.50
N LYS A 113 7.88 22.93 8.61
CA LYS A 113 8.07 23.80 9.77
C LYS A 113 8.94 25.02 9.48
N LEU A 114 10.01 24.88 8.69
CA LEU A 114 10.90 25.99 8.36
C LEU A 114 10.18 27.15 7.65
N PRO A 115 9.42 26.95 6.56
CA PRO A 115 8.65 28.02 5.94
C PRO A 115 7.44 28.49 6.76
N VAL A 116 7.08 27.80 7.84
CA VAL A 116 6.00 28.20 8.77
C VAL A 116 6.53 28.95 9.99
N ASP A 117 7.83 28.91 10.24
CA ASP A 117 8.46 29.55 11.39
C ASP A 117 8.49 31.08 11.22
N LEU A 118 7.71 31.78 12.05
CA LEU A 118 7.65 33.24 12.08
C LEU A 118 8.72 33.87 12.97
N THR A 119 9.46 33.06 13.74
CA THR A 119 10.44 33.54 14.74
C THR A 119 11.85 33.66 14.18
N SER A 120 12.17 32.93 13.11
CA SER A 120 13.46 33.01 12.40
C SER A 120 13.46 34.08 11.30
N GLY A 121 13.52 35.35 11.70
CA GLY A 121 13.71 36.50 10.81
C GLY A 121 15.16 36.73 10.39
N SER A 122 15.98 35.67 10.25
CA SER A 122 17.39 35.81 9.87
C SER A 122 17.53 36.21 8.39
N ARG A 123 18.24 37.31 8.12
CA ARG A 123 18.49 37.85 6.76
C ARG A 123 19.48 37.03 5.92
N ASP A 124 19.76 35.79 6.31
CA ASP A 124 20.76 34.95 5.67
C ASP A 124 20.24 34.35 4.34
N LEU A 125 21.09 34.37 3.32
CA LEU A 125 20.81 33.87 1.98
C LEU A 125 20.47 32.37 2.01
N VAL A 126 21.15 31.60 2.87
CA VAL A 126 20.95 30.16 3.02
C VAL A 126 19.60 29.85 3.65
N ASP A 127 19.15 30.68 4.60
CA ASP A 127 17.84 30.54 5.27
C ASP A 127 16.68 30.80 4.30
N GLN A 128 16.76 31.89 3.53
CA GLN A 128 15.79 32.18 2.47
C GLN A 128 15.77 31.10 1.38
N GLY A 129 16.95 30.60 0.99
CA GLY A 129 17.09 29.48 0.07
C GLY A 129 16.44 28.20 0.57
N ALA A 130 16.65 27.87 1.86
CA ALA A 130 16.07 26.69 2.49
C ALA A 130 14.54 26.78 2.56
N LYS A 131 13.99 27.95 2.92
CA LYS A 131 12.53 28.21 2.90
C LYS A 131 11.95 28.00 1.50
N LEU A 132 12.57 28.56 0.45
CA LEU A 132 12.13 28.35 -0.94
C LEU A 132 12.25 26.89 -1.39
N ALA A 133 13.33 26.20 -1.01
CA ALA A 133 13.50 24.78 -1.30
C ALA A 133 12.41 23.93 -0.63
N SER A 134 11.97 24.28 0.58
CA SER A 134 10.81 23.66 1.23
C SER A 134 9.53 23.83 0.42
N LEU A 135 9.28 25.02 -0.14
CA LEU A 135 8.09 25.25 -0.99
C LEU A 135 8.14 24.45 -2.28
N GLY A 136 9.31 24.39 -2.93
CA GLY A 136 9.52 23.52 -4.08
C GLY A 136 9.29 22.04 -3.73
N PHE A 137 9.79 21.60 -2.57
CA PHE A 137 9.60 20.24 -2.09
C PHE A 137 8.12 19.93 -1.84
N MET A 138 7.36 20.88 -1.27
CA MET A 138 5.91 20.77 -1.09
C MET A 138 5.19 20.53 -2.42
N CYS A 139 5.50 21.31 -3.46
CA CYS A 139 4.94 21.11 -4.80
C CYS A 139 5.16 19.68 -5.29
N THR A 140 6.38 19.17 -5.16
CA THR A 140 6.71 17.81 -5.62
C THR A 140 6.01 16.73 -4.81
N MET A 141 5.90 16.88 -3.49
CA MET A 141 5.17 15.95 -2.63
C MET A 141 3.67 15.92 -2.99
N MET A 142 3.03 17.08 -3.16
CA MET A 142 1.62 17.16 -3.54
C MET A 142 1.34 16.51 -4.89
N ALA A 143 2.18 16.77 -5.90
CA ALA A 143 2.06 16.15 -7.21
C ALA A 143 2.32 14.64 -7.17
N ASN A 144 3.24 14.18 -6.31
CA ASN A 144 3.52 12.77 -6.13
C ASN A 144 2.35 12.04 -5.47
N LEU A 145 1.71 12.63 -4.45
CA LEU A 145 0.57 12.08 -3.70
C LEU A 145 -0.73 11.97 -4.51
N MET A 146 -0.85 12.65 -5.63
CA MET A 146 -2.08 12.76 -6.40
C MET A 146 -2.75 11.40 -6.76
N PRO A 147 -2.02 10.36 -7.22
CA PRO A 147 -2.63 9.06 -7.51
C PRO A 147 -3.15 8.34 -6.25
N SER A 148 -2.59 8.62 -5.07
CA SER A 148 -3.03 7.96 -3.82
C SER A 148 -4.47 8.30 -3.45
N LEU A 149 -4.99 9.46 -3.90
CA LEU A 149 -6.40 9.83 -3.75
C LEU A 149 -7.34 8.75 -4.30
N ALA A 150 -6.96 8.11 -5.41
CA ALA A 150 -7.83 7.16 -6.10
C ALA A 150 -7.82 5.75 -5.48
N SER A 151 -6.85 5.43 -4.62
CA SER A 151 -6.81 4.16 -3.86
C SER A 151 -7.62 4.17 -2.57
N MET A 152 -8.04 5.35 -2.09
CA MET A 152 -8.72 5.47 -0.80
C MET A 152 -10.22 5.28 -0.97
N ASP A 153 -10.90 4.75 0.04
CA ASP A 153 -12.36 4.79 0.08
C ASP A 153 -12.88 6.24 0.14
N ASN A 154 -14.16 6.45 -0.17
CA ASN A 154 -14.72 7.80 -0.28
C ASN A 154 -14.69 8.60 1.04
N LYS A 155 -14.75 7.94 2.21
CA LYS A 155 -14.70 8.63 3.51
C LYS A 155 -13.27 9.06 3.83
N ALA A 156 -12.31 8.14 3.69
CA ALA A 156 -10.90 8.47 3.89
C ALA A 156 -10.41 9.54 2.89
N LEU A 157 -10.84 9.45 1.62
CA LEU A 157 -10.55 10.46 0.59
C LEU A 157 -10.96 11.87 1.05
N LEU A 158 -12.19 12.03 1.55
CA LEU A 158 -12.70 13.31 2.03
C LEU A 158 -11.88 13.84 3.21
N ALA A 159 -11.66 13.02 4.24
CA ALA A 159 -10.93 13.41 5.44
C ALA A 159 -9.48 13.83 5.13
N ASN A 160 -8.78 13.04 4.31
CA ASN A 160 -7.38 13.30 3.94
C ASN A 160 -7.23 14.55 3.07
N VAL A 161 -8.17 14.80 2.14
CA VAL A 161 -8.17 16.02 1.32
C VAL A 161 -8.43 17.25 2.17
N ILE A 162 -9.39 17.20 3.12
CA ILE A 162 -9.63 18.31 4.07
C ILE A 162 -8.37 18.60 4.89
N GLY A 163 -7.72 17.56 5.42
CA GLY A 163 -6.46 17.71 6.16
C GLY A 163 -5.36 18.39 5.33
N MET A 164 -5.21 18.01 4.06
CA MET A 164 -4.28 18.68 3.14
C MET A 164 -4.67 20.13 2.84
N CYS A 165 -5.96 20.44 2.69
CA CYS A 165 -6.42 21.81 2.48
C CYS A 165 -6.05 22.70 3.67
N VAL A 166 -6.34 22.24 4.90
CA VAL A 166 -6.01 22.99 6.12
C VAL A 166 -4.51 23.24 6.22
N LEU A 167 -3.70 22.21 5.97
CA LEU A 167 -2.24 22.34 6.02
C LEU A 167 -1.72 23.36 5.00
N VAL A 168 -2.15 23.25 3.73
CA VAL A 168 -1.70 24.15 2.65
C VAL A 168 -2.13 25.58 2.89
N ILE A 169 -3.38 25.82 3.30
CA ILE A 169 -3.88 27.17 3.62
C ILE A 169 -3.06 27.78 4.77
N THR A 170 -2.73 26.98 5.79
CA THR A 170 -1.91 27.43 6.92
C THR A 170 -0.50 27.84 6.47
N ILE A 171 0.15 27.00 5.66
CA ILE A 171 1.48 27.30 5.09
C ILE A 171 1.44 28.61 4.30
N ILE A 172 0.42 28.78 3.45
CA ILE A 172 0.24 29.98 2.62
C ILE A 172 0.06 31.23 3.48
N ALA A 173 -0.81 31.17 4.50
CA ALA A 173 -1.03 32.31 5.38
C ALA A 173 0.28 32.74 6.08
N ASN A 174 1.07 31.78 6.57
CA ASN A 174 2.34 32.07 7.23
C ASN A 174 3.37 32.68 6.28
N ILE A 175 3.45 32.21 5.03
CA ILE A 175 4.35 32.80 4.03
C ILE A 175 3.92 34.23 3.69
N CYS A 176 2.61 34.50 3.55
CA CYS A 176 2.12 35.86 3.35
C CYS A 176 2.51 36.78 4.52
N ILE A 177 2.44 36.29 5.76
CA ILE A 177 2.91 37.02 6.94
C ILE A 177 4.42 37.26 6.88
N GLN A 178 5.23 36.25 6.52
CA GLN A 178 6.69 36.39 6.38
C GLN A 178 7.10 37.39 5.29
N VAL A 179 6.40 37.41 4.16
CA VAL A 179 6.64 38.41 3.11
C VAL A 179 6.24 39.81 3.58
N TYR A 180 5.08 39.94 4.24
CA TYR A 180 4.62 41.24 4.77
C TYR A 180 5.55 41.80 5.87
N THR A 181 6.07 40.94 6.73
CA THR A 181 6.98 41.31 7.82
C THR A 181 8.42 41.52 7.37
N GLY A 182 8.74 41.29 6.09
CA GLY A 182 10.09 41.40 5.56
C GLY A 182 11.03 40.28 6.00
N ALA A 183 10.52 39.15 6.48
CA ALA A 183 11.36 37.97 6.76
C ALA A 183 11.86 37.29 5.48
N ILE A 184 11.16 37.50 4.36
CA ILE A 184 11.65 37.21 2.99
C ILE A 184 11.85 38.58 2.33
N GLU A 185 13.11 39.04 2.24
CA GLU A 185 13.43 40.37 1.73
C GLU A 185 13.67 40.37 0.21
N HIS A 186 13.44 41.52 -0.42
CA HIS A 186 13.93 41.83 -1.75
C HIS A 186 15.45 41.99 -1.71
N LEU A 187 16.18 41.45 -2.70
CA LEU A 187 17.62 41.68 -2.79
C LEU A 187 17.90 43.19 -2.96
N SER A 188 18.62 43.81 -2.02
CA SER A 188 18.89 45.25 -2.01
C SER A 188 19.78 45.68 -3.18
N ALA A 189 19.63 46.95 -3.60
CA ALA A 189 20.12 47.49 -4.88
C ALA A 189 21.65 47.63 -5.14
N PRO A 190 22.63 47.52 -4.21
CA PRO A 190 24.03 47.74 -4.59
C PRO A 190 24.65 46.60 -5.41
N GLU A 191 24.06 45.40 -5.42
CA GLU A 191 24.56 44.22 -6.15
C GLU A 191 23.82 43.96 -7.47
N ARG A 192 23.04 44.94 -7.97
CA ARG A 192 22.29 44.82 -9.23
C ARG A 192 23.17 44.92 -10.49
N ASN A 193 24.48 45.14 -10.34
CA ASN A 193 25.40 45.51 -11.43
C ASN A 193 26.20 44.35 -12.07
N SER A 194 25.83 43.08 -11.84
CA SER A 194 26.46 41.95 -12.54
C SER A 194 25.42 41.08 -13.26
N TYR A 195 25.19 41.38 -14.54
CA TYR A 195 24.75 40.54 -15.67
C TYR A 195 23.63 39.48 -15.54
N LEU A 196 22.94 39.31 -14.41
CA LEU A 196 21.84 38.34 -14.23
C LEU A 196 20.61 39.03 -13.61
N CYS A 197 19.86 39.72 -14.47
CA CYS A 197 18.57 40.30 -14.16
C CYS A 197 17.56 39.20 -13.76
N GLY A 198 16.99 39.26 -12.54
CA GLY A 198 15.77 38.51 -12.20
C GLY A 198 15.70 37.80 -10.84
N PHE A 199 16.67 37.99 -9.93
CA PHE A 199 16.71 37.25 -8.66
C PHE A 199 16.03 38.02 -7.52
N ASP A 200 14.74 37.73 -7.32
CA ASP A 200 13.97 38.24 -6.19
C ASP A 200 13.30 37.08 -5.46
N PHE A 201 13.77 36.79 -4.23
CA PHE A 201 13.25 35.71 -3.38
C PHE A 201 11.74 35.83 -3.17
N VAL A 202 11.23 37.06 -3.11
CA VAL A 202 9.79 37.35 -2.97
C VAL A 202 9.01 36.90 -4.20
N VAL A 203 9.51 37.20 -5.40
CA VAL A 203 8.87 36.78 -6.66
C VAL A 203 8.85 35.26 -6.77
N ILE A 204 9.96 34.60 -6.44
CA ILE A 204 10.04 33.13 -6.46
C ILE A 204 9.10 32.51 -5.41
N ALA A 205 9.02 33.08 -4.22
CA ALA A 205 8.05 32.67 -3.19
C ALA A 205 6.61 32.78 -3.71
N TYR A 206 6.24 33.90 -4.34
CA TYR A 206 4.91 34.06 -4.95
C TYR A 206 4.63 33.04 -6.06
N ILE A 207 5.62 32.71 -6.89
CA ILE A 207 5.45 31.69 -7.93
C ILE A 207 5.25 30.31 -7.29
N TYR A 208 6.03 29.93 -6.28
CA TYR A 208 5.82 28.67 -5.56
C TYR A 208 4.46 28.63 -4.88
N MET A 209 4.03 29.71 -4.26
CA MET A 209 2.71 29.84 -3.63
C MET A 209 1.57 29.64 -4.62
N ALA A 210 1.66 30.28 -5.78
CA ALA A 210 0.69 30.10 -6.86
C ALA A 210 0.67 28.65 -7.37
N MET A 211 1.83 27.99 -7.49
CA MET A 211 1.92 26.58 -7.88
C MET A 211 1.34 25.63 -6.82
N ILE A 212 1.61 25.85 -5.53
CA ILE A 212 1.04 25.08 -4.42
C ILE A 212 -0.49 25.20 -4.40
N LEU A 213 -1.02 26.43 -4.55
CA LEU A 213 -2.46 26.66 -4.67
C LEU A 213 -3.05 25.94 -5.89
N LEU A 214 -2.41 26.05 -7.05
CA LEU A 214 -2.87 25.37 -8.26
C LEU A 214 -2.90 23.85 -8.08
N LEU A 215 -1.85 23.26 -7.47
CA LEU A 215 -1.81 21.84 -7.12
C LEU A 215 -2.90 21.46 -6.12
N LEU A 216 -3.20 22.30 -5.13
CA LEU A 216 -4.30 22.08 -4.21
C LEU A 216 -5.65 22.05 -4.95
N MET A 217 -5.87 23.02 -5.84
CA MET A 217 -7.10 23.06 -6.64
C MET A 217 -7.22 21.83 -7.55
N ILE A 218 -6.12 21.36 -8.12
CA ILE A 218 -6.05 20.11 -8.90
C ILE A 218 -6.40 18.89 -8.04
N MET A 219 -5.87 18.80 -6.81
CA MET A 219 -6.15 17.71 -5.86
C MET A 219 -7.63 17.69 -5.44
N ILE A 220 -8.20 18.85 -5.10
CA ILE A 220 -9.62 19.01 -4.79
C ILE A 220 -10.46 18.59 -6.01
N SER A 221 -10.13 19.10 -7.20
CA SER A 221 -10.81 18.76 -8.44
C SER A 221 -10.79 17.25 -8.72
N SER A 222 -9.63 16.59 -8.51
CA SER A 222 -9.48 15.15 -8.62
C SER A 222 -10.37 14.42 -7.61
N SER A 223 -10.37 14.85 -6.34
CA SER A 223 -11.16 14.22 -5.27
C SER A 223 -12.67 14.25 -5.53
N LEU A 224 -13.19 15.30 -6.17
CA LEU A 224 -14.61 15.41 -6.54
C LEU A 224 -14.99 14.44 -7.66
N THR A 225 -14.03 14.06 -8.49
CA THR A 225 -14.25 13.25 -9.70
C THR A 225 -14.06 11.76 -9.46
N ILE A 226 -13.19 11.41 -8.51
CA ILE A 226 -12.85 10.02 -8.17
C ILE A 226 -14.10 9.20 -7.82
N PRO A 227 -15.02 9.64 -6.93
CA PRO A 227 -16.20 8.84 -6.58
C PRO A 227 -17.11 8.54 -7.78
N ALA A 228 -17.39 9.54 -8.63
CA ALA A 228 -18.19 9.33 -9.85
C ALA A 228 -17.48 8.39 -10.83
N SER A 229 -16.15 8.52 -10.96
CA SER A 229 -15.36 7.61 -11.79
C SER A 229 -15.44 6.17 -11.28
N LYS A 230 -15.38 5.94 -9.96
CA LYS A 230 -15.50 4.59 -9.38
C LYS A 230 -16.85 3.95 -9.70
N GLU A 231 -17.95 4.70 -9.54
CA GLU A 231 -19.31 4.21 -9.84
C GLU A 231 -19.46 3.82 -11.33
N ILE A 232 -18.96 4.64 -12.25
CA ILE A 232 -18.99 4.33 -13.69
C ILE A 232 -18.14 3.11 -14.00
N LEU A 233 -16.96 2.99 -13.37
CA LEU A 233 -16.03 1.90 -13.61
C LEU A 233 -16.58 0.58 -13.08
N GLU A 234 -17.23 0.62 -11.93
CA GLU A 234 -17.92 -0.52 -11.35
C GLU A 234 -19.10 -0.98 -12.22
N SER A 235 -19.91 -0.04 -12.71
CA SER A 235 -21.01 -0.36 -13.65
C SER A 235 -20.49 -1.03 -14.92
N LYS A 236 -19.41 -0.49 -15.53
CA LYS A 236 -18.79 -1.07 -16.73
C LYS A 236 -18.17 -2.44 -16.45
N TYR A 237 -17.54 -2.61 -15.30
CA TYR A 237 -16.96 -3.89 -14.89
C TYR A 237 -18.03 -4.98 -14.75
N ARG A 238 -19.15 -4.70 -14.04
CA ARG A 238 -20.26 -5.65 -13.88
C ARG A 238 -20.88 -6.07 -15.22
N LYS A 239 -21.04 -5.12 -16.15
CA LYS A 239 -21.53 -5.41 -17.52
C LYS A 239 -20.61 -6.35 -18.29
N LYS A 240 -19.29 -6.25 -18.10
CA LYS A 240 -18.32 -7.12 -18.79
C LYS A 240 -18.24 -8.52 -18.20
N ILE A 241 -18.41 -8.67 -16.88
CA ILE A 241 -18.51 -9.99 -16.25
C ILE A 241 -19.71 -10.76 -16.83
N ALA A 242 -20.86 -10.09 -17.00
CA ALA A 242 -22.07 -10.71 -17.55
C ALA A 242 -21.93 -11.18 -19.02
N LEU A 243 -20.88 -10.79 -19.72
CA LEU A 243 -20.65 -11.11 -21.13
C LEU A 243 -19.54 -12.16 -21.34
N SER A 244 -18.85 -12.62 -20.29
CA SER A 244 -17.60 -13.39 -20.43
C SER A 244 -17.73 -14.92 -20.53
N ASP A 245 -18.94 -15.47 -20.64
CA ASP A 245 -19.16 -16.93 -20.76
C ASP A 245 -19.14 -17.37 -22.22
N GLN A 246 -17.94 -17.55 -22.77
CA GLN A 246 -17.72 -18.37 -23.96
C GLN A 246 -16.85 -19.57 -23.60
N GLN A 247 -17.44 -20.75 -23.76
CA GLN A 247 -16.82 -22.04 -23.52
C GLN A 247 -15.92 -22.38 -24.72
N ILE A 248 -14.61 -22.40 -24.52
CA ILE A 248 -13.65 -23.01 -25.45
C ILE A 248 -13.12 -24.28 -24.78
N GLN A 249 -12.99 -25.37 -25.53
CA GLN A 249 -12.46 -26.63 -25.05
C GLN A 249 -10.94 -26.51 -24.86
N MET A 250 -10.50 -26.28 -23.62
CA MET A 250 -9.10 -26.09 -23.20
C MET A 250 -8.88 -26.83 -21.87
N SER A 251 -7.62 -27.15 -21.53
CA SER A 251 -7.29 -27.72 -20.21
C SER A 251 -7.65 -26.75 -19.08
N VAL A 252 -7.86 -27.27 -17.86
CA VAL A 252 -8.24 -26.48 -16.69
C VAL A 252 -7.21 -25.39 -16.40
N VAL A 253 -5.91 -25.71 -16.50
CA VAL A 253 -4.83 -24.74 -16.30
C VAL A 253 -4.85 -23.63 -17.33
N GLU A 254 -5.07 -23.95 -18.61
CA GLU A 254 -5.04 -22.95 -19.67
C GLU A 254 -6.30 -22.08 -19.64
N LYS A 255 -7.46 -22.66 -19.27
CA LYS A 255 -8.68 -21.91 -18.96
C LYS A 255 -8.49 -20.95 -17.78
N LEU A 256 -7.83 -21.40 -16.70
CA LEU A 256 -7.50 -20.54 -15.55
C LEU A 256 -6.51 -19.44 -15.94
N ASN A 257 -5.47 -19.76 -16.71
CA ASN A 257 -4.49 -18.80 -17.19
C ASN A 257 -5.15 -17.68 -18.01
N GLN A 258 -6.04 -18.07 -18.94
CA GLN A 258 -6.84 -17.14 -19.72
C GLN A 258 -7.78 -16.29 -18.85
N HIS A 259 -8.50 -16.92 -17.92
CA HIS A 259 -9.40 -16.24 -17.00
C HIS A 259 -8.66 -15.19 -16.16
N VAL A 260 -7.57 -15.60 -15.52
CA VAL A 260 -6.70 -14.74 -14.71
C VAL A 260 -6.14 -13.58 -15.56
N ARG A 261 -5.78 -13.82 -16.82
CA ARG A 261 -5.31 -12.79 -17.76
C ARG A 261 -6.40 -11.79 -18.14
N ARG A 262 -7.63 -12.25 -18.43
CA ARG A 262 -8.80 -11.39 -18.72
C ARG A 262 -9.12 -10.49 -17.52
N TYR A 263 -9.21 -11.07 -16.33
CA TYR A 263 -9.50 -10.31 -15.10
C TYR A 263 -8.36 -9.37 -14.71
N TRP A 264 -7.10 -9.72 -15.00
CA TRP A 264 -5.97 -8.82 -14.81
C TRP A 264 -6.07 -7.57 -15.69
N VAL A 265 -6.41 -7.74 -16.97
CA VAL A 265 -6.64 -6.61 -17.88
C VAL A 265 -7.79 -5.74 -17.37
N MET A 266 -8.90 -6.35 -16.97
CA MET A 266 -10.03 -5.60 -16.40
C MET A 266 -9.65 -4.84 -15.12
N ALA A 267 -8.89 -5.48 -14.22
CA ALA A 267 -8.50 -4.88 -12.95
C ALA A 267 -7.50 -3.72 -13.13
N GLU A 268 -6.50 -3.87 -13.99
CA GLU A 268 -5.51 -2.81 -14.27
C GLU A 268 -6.14 -1.63 -15.00
N THR A 269 -6.86 -1.89 -16.11
CA THR A 269 -7.49 -0.83 -16.91
C THR A 269 -8.65 -0.16 -16.16
N GLY A 270 -9.36 -0.95 -15.35
CA GLY A 270 -10.41 -0.49 -14.46
C GLY A 270 -9.95 -0.12 -13.06
N SER A 271 -8.66 0.18 -12.86
CA SER A 271 -8.20 0.75 -11.59
C SER A 271 -8.42 2.27 -11.55
N PRO A 272 -9.00 2.83 -10.47
CA PRO A 272 -9.19 4.28 -10.33
C PRO A 272 -7.87 5.06 -10.38
N GLN A 273 -6.77 4.45 -9.90
CA GLN A 273 -5.43 5.04 -9.98
C GLN A 273 -4.95 5.16 -11.42
N PHE A 274 -5.15 4.14 -12.26
CA PHE A 274 -4.82 4.20 -13.68
C PHE A 274 -5.60 5.30 -14.40
N VAL A 275 -6.90 5.42 -14.13
CA VAL A 275 -7.72 6.51 -14.66
C VAL A 275 -7.17 7.87 -14.23
N THR A 276 -6.91 8.07 -12.94
CA THR A 276 -6.43 9.34 -12.38
C THR A 276 -5.07 9.74 -12.94
N THR A 277 -4.15 8.80 -13.12
CA THR A 277 -2.80 9.07 -13.69
C THR A 277 -2.83 9.36 -15.19
N SER A 278 -3.84 8.87 -15.90
CA SER A 278 -4.05 9.16 -17.32
C SER A 278 -4.82 10.45 -17.61
N ASN A 279 -5.35 11.11 -16.56
CA ASN A 279 -6.20 12.29 -16.69
C ASN A 279 -5.40 13.59 -16.91
N PRO A 280 -6.02 14.63 -17.52
CA PRO A 280 -5.37 15.92 -17.76
C PRO A 280 -4.84 16.59 -16.48
N LEU A 281 -5.54 16.41 -15.36
CA LEU A 281 -5.15 16.90 -14.04
C LEU A 281 -3.74 16.39 -13.63
N SER A 282 -3.46 15.10 -13.84
CA SER A 282 -2.16 14.50 -13.51
C SER A 282 -1.06 14.91 -14.48
N THR A 283 -1.41 15.33 -15.70
CA THR A 283 -0.43 15.89 -16.64
C THR A 283 -0.06 17.31 -16.21
N ALA A 284 -1.05 18.14 -15.85
CA ALA A 284 -0.80 19.50 -15.37
C ALA A 284 0.12 19.50 -14.13
N SER A 285 -0.10 18.59 -13.17
CA SER A 285 0.80 18.45 -12.01
C SER A 285 2.22 18.03 -12.39
N GLY A 286 2.39 17.19 -13.42
CA GLY A 286 3.69 16.84 -14.00
C GLY A 286 4.41 18.05 -14.61
N VAL A 287 3.71 18.91 -15.35
CA VAL A 287 4.27 20.15 -15.92
C VAL A 287 4.71 21.11 -14.83
N ILE A 288 3.90 21.29 -13.77
CA ILE A 288 4.26 22.10 -12.61
C ILE A 288 5.57 21.56 -11.99
N CYS A 289 5.74 20.24 -11.88
CA CYS A 289 6.99 19.65 -11.39
C CYS A 289 8.21 19.95 -12.27
N VAL A 290 8.06 20.02 -13.59
CA VAL A 290 9.16 20.43 -14.50
C VAL A 290 9.60 21.87 -14.22
N ILE A 291 8.64 22.78 -14.03
CA ILE A 291 8.91 24.19 -13.67
C ILE A 291 9.63 24.26 -12.32
N VAL A 292 9.15 23.50 -11.33
CA VAL A 292 9.76 23.41 -10.00
C VAL A 292 11.20 22.89 -10.06
N ILE A 293 11.49 21.87 -10.87
CA ILE A 293 12.86 21.38 -11.10
C ILE A 293 13.74 22.49 -11.69
N ALA A 294 13.25 23.19 -12.71
CA ALA A 294 14.00 24.26 -13.37
C ALA A 294 14.33 25.39 -12.39
N MET A 295 13.36 25.83 -11.59
CA MET A 295 13.55 26.83 -10.54
C MET A 295 14.52 26.35 -9.46
N ASN A 296 14.35 25.13 -8.93
CA ASN A 296 15.24 24.57 -7.92
C ASN A 296 16.68 24.41 -8.44
N SER A 297 16.85 24.03 -9.71
CA SER A 297 18.18 23.92 -10.34
C SER A 297 18.84 25.28 -10.52
N PHE A 298 18.07 26.29 -10.92
CA PHE A 298 18.54 27.68 -11.02
C PHE A 298 18.98 28.22 -9.65
N MET A 299 18.17 27.98 -8.59
CA MET A 299 18.51 28.34 -7.22
C MET A 299 19.80 27.66 -6.73
N LEU A 300 19.96 26.34 -6.94
CA LEU A 300 21.19 25.64 -6.54
C LEU A 300 22.44 26.14 -7.28
N SER A 301 22.31 26.50 -8.55
CA SER A 301 23.43 27.04 -9.32
C SER A 301 23.89 28.38 -8.77
N PHE A 302 22.97 29.22 -8.29
CA PHE A 302 23.29 30.49 -7.65
C PHE A 302 24.09 30.29 -6.35
N PHE A 303 23.65 29.37 -5.48
CA PHE A 303 24.38 29.05 -4.23
C PHE A 303 25.78 28.46 -4.46
N ARG A 304 26.06 27.84 -5.62
CA ARG A 304 27.40 27.35 -5.97
C ARG A 304 28.36 28.44 -6.43
N VAL A 305 27.85 29.54 -6.98
CA VAL A 305 28.63 30.63 -7.60
C VAL A 305 28.75 31.85 -6.68
N GLY A 306 27.95 31.93 -5.61
CA GLY A 306 27.93 33.03 -4.64
C GLY A 306 29.13 33.10 -3.67
N PRO A 307 29.20 34.17 -2.84
CA PRO A 307 30.34 34.43 -1.96
C PRO A 307 30.51 33.35 -0.90
N LYS A 308 31.75 33.20 -0.42
CA LYS A 308 32.18 32.21 0.59
C LYS A 308 31.14 32.08 1.73
N ILE A 309 30.68 30.85 1.97
CA ILE A 309 29.77 30.41 3.05
C ILE A 309 30.44 30.62 4.42
N PHE A 310 30.73 31.86 4.80
CA PHE A 310 31.36 32.22 6.07
C PHE A 310 30.49 33.28 6.75
N GLY A 311 29.60 32.79 7.61
CA GLY A 311 28.67 33.58 8.43
C GLY A 311 27.27 32.96 8.43
N LEU A 312 27.09 31.80 9.07
CA LEU A 312 25.74 31.25 9.31
C LEU A 312 25.12 31.92 10.53
N ASP A 313 24.32 32.97 10.31
CA ASP A 313 23.55 33.68 11.35
C ASP A 313 22.09 33.18 11.44
N SER A 314 21.78 32.01 10.87
CA SER A 314 20.46 31.35 11.06
C SER A 314 20.37 30.68 12.43
N PRO A 315 19.23 30.80 13.16
CA PRO A 315 19.05 30.12 14.45
C PRO A 315 19.11 28.59 14.35
N TYR A 316 18.90 28.05 13.14
CA TYR A 316 19.03 26.63 12.81
C TYR A 316 20.49 26.20 12.53
N LYS A 317 21.44 27.13 12.46
CA LYS A 317 22.89 26.91 12.23
C LYS A 317 23.12 25.95 11.05
N LEU A 318 24.00 24.94 11.20
CA LEU A 318 24.31 23.97 10.14
C LEU A 318 23.08 23.16 9.67
N SER A 319 22.04 23.05 10.49
CA SER A 319 20.83 22.32 10.12
C SER A 319 20.08 22.98 8.96
N THR A 320 20.21 24.29 8.74
CA THR A 320 19.63 24.99 7.57
C THR A 320 20.19 24.45 6.26
N LEU A 321 21.51 24.23 6.20
CA LEU A 321 22.18 23.65 5.04
C LEU A 321 21.75 22.20 4.82
N ALA A 322 21.59 21.42 5.90
CA ALA A 322 21.10 20.05 5.82
C ALA A 322 19.65 20.00 5.29
N ILE A 323 18.77 20.91 5.73
CA ILE A 323 17.39 21.02 5.21
C ILE A 323 17.42 21.39 3.72
N LEU A 324 18.18 22.41 3.33
CA LEU A 324 18.32 22.84 1.94
C LEU A 324 18.78 21.68 1.05
N ALA A 325 19.86 20.99 1.42
CA ALA A 325 20.39 19.87 0.66
C ALA A 325 19.39 18.70 0.54
N THR A 326 18.78 18.29 1.66
CA THR A 326 17.85 17.16 1.69
C THR A 326 16.59 17.46 0.88
N GLN A 327 15.96 18.62 1.07
CA GLN A 327 14.73 18.97 0.37
C GLN A 327 14.95 19.25 -1.12
N SER A 328 16.09 19.83 -1.51
CA SER A 328 16.42 19.99 -2.93
C SER A 328 16.68 18.66 -3.65
N ILE A 329 17.30 17.67 -2.98
CA ILE A 329 17.36 16.28 -3.48
C ILE A 329 15.94 15.72 -3.58
N GLY A 330 15.11 15.98 -2.58
CA GLY A 330 13.73 15.54 -2.56
C GLY A 330 12.88 16.10 -3.69
N VAL A 331 13.11 17.35 -4.12
CA VAL A 331 12.48 17.93 -5.31
C VAL A 331 12.82 17.10 -6.56
N LEU A 332 14.10 16.77 -6.76
CA LEU A 332 14.53 15.99 -7.91
C LEU A 332 13.91 14.60 -7.91
N VAL A 333 13.99 13.87 -6.79
CA VAL A 333 13.43 12.52 -6.65
C VAL A 333 11.91 12.53 -6.78
N GLY A 334 11.24 13.45 -6.08
CA GLY A 334 9.79 13.57 -6.02
C GLY A 334 9.15 13.94 -7.37
N ALA A 335 9.87 14.66 -8.23
CA ALA A 335 9.39 15.06 -9.54
C ALA A 335 9.48 13.95 -10.62
N ILE A 336 10.30 12.91 -10.43
CA ILE A 336 10.46 11.82 -11.42
C ILE A 336 9.12 11.15 -11.75
N ALA A 337 8.31 10.84 -10.72
CA ALA A 337 7.04 10.14 -10.94
C ALA A 337 5.99 11.01 -11.66
N PRO A 338 5.68 12.25 -11.23
CA PRO A 338 4.78 13.15 -11.96
C PRO A 338 5.22 13.43 -13.40
N VAL A 339 6.51 13.66 -13.64
CA VAL A 339 7.05 13.91 -14.99
C VAL A 339 6.92 12.67 -15.87
N SER A 340 7.21 11.48 -15.35
CA SER A 340 7.04 10.23 -16.11
C SER A 340 5.57 9.97 -16.46
N ARG A 341 4.63 10.28 -15.57
CA ARG A 341 3.18 10.18 -15.87
C ARG A 341 2.80 11.09 -17.03
N CYS A 342 3.27 12.34 -17.01
CA CYS A 342 3.08 13.29 -18.10
C CYS A 342 3.64 12.74 -19.43
N PHE A 343 4.86 12.21 -19.42
CA PHE A 343 5.50 11.63 -20.60
C PHE A 343 4.79 10.35 -21.09
N TRP A 344 4.27 9.53 -20.19
CA TRP A 344 3.53 8.32 -20.54
C TRP A 344 2.25 8.64 -21.30
N VAL A 345 1.47 9.63 -20.85
CA VAL A 345 0.25 10.08 -21.54
C VAL A 345 0.58 10.62 -22.93
N PHE A 346 1.67 11.41 -23.05
CA PHE A 346 2.17 11.91 -24.33
C PHE A 346 2.46 10.76 -25.31
N ARG A 347 3.28 9.78 -24.90
CA ARG A 347 3.64 8.63 -25.74
C ARG A 347 2.43 7.77 -26.13
N PHE A 348 1.49 7.59 -25.20
CA PHE A 348 0.28 6.81 -25.42
C PHE A 348 -0.59 7.44 -26.52
N LYS A 349 -0.89 8.74 -26.42
CA LYS A 349 -1.78 9.40 -27.40
C LYS A 349 -1.13 9.66 -28.75
N PHE A 350 0.19 9.95 -28.77
CA PHE A 350 0.98 10.05 -30.00
C PHE A 350 0.85 8.79 -30.87
N THR A 351 0.80 7.61 -30.25
CA THR A 351 0.70 6.33 -30.97
C THR A 351 -0.72 6.08 -31.51
N THR A 352 -1.76 6.62 -30.88
CA THR A 352 -3.16 6.26 -31.19
C THR A 352 -3.87 7.14 -32.22
N LYS A 353 -3.61 8.46 -32.30
CA LYS A 353 -4.25 9.36 -33.28
C LYS A 353 -3.42 10.63 -33.48
N LEU A 354 -2.88 10.84 -34.69
CA LEU A 354 -2.37 12.14 -35.16
C LEU A 354 -3.51 13.14 -35.46
N HIS A 355 -4.75 12.65 -35.60
CA HIS A 355 -5.94 13.44 -35.95
C HIS A 355 -6.85 13.62 -34.72
N MET A 356 -6.44 14.45 -33.76
CA MET A 356 -7.29 14.81 -32.62
C MET A 356 -8.21 15.97 -33.01
N ASN A 357 -9.52 15.82 -32.79
CA ASN A 357 -10.45 16.96 -32.88
C ASN A 357 -10.18 17.92 -31.72
N TYR A 358 -9.48 19.03 -32.00
CA TYR A 358 -9.12 20.07 -31.03
C TYR A 358 -10.32 20.59 -30.21
N PHE A 359 -11.53 20.56 -30.78
CA PHE A 359 -12.77 20.96 -30.11
C PHE A 359 -13.16 20.10 -28.89
N ASN A 360 -12.68 18.85 -28.78
CA ASN A 360 -12.96 18.00 -27.61
C ASN A 360 -12.27 18.47 -26.31
N VAL A 361 -11.36 19.45 -26.41
CA VAL A 361 -10.64 20.06 -25.28
C VAL A 361 -11.58 20.92 -24.43
N PHE A 362 -12.55 21.60 -25.04
CA PHE A 362 -13.52 22.45 -24.32
C PHE A 362 -14.73 21.68 -23.78
N LYS A 363 -14.97 20.46 -24.26
CA LYS A 363 -16.08 19.62 -23.79
C LYS A 363 -15.73 19.02 -22.43
N VAL A 364 -16.52 19.34 -21.40
CA VAL A 364 -16.42 18.71 -20.07
C VAL A 364 -17.45 17.59 -19.98
N ASP A 365 -16.99 16.35 -19.84
CA ASP A 365 -17.88 15.18 -19.71
C ASP A 365 -18.68 15.24 -18.41
N LYS A 366 -19.89 14.67 -18.42
CA LYS A 366 -20.83 14.74 -17.28
C LYS A 366 -20.25 14.22 -15.96
N TYR A 367 -19.41 13.19 -16.02
CA TYR A 367 -18.83 12.56 -14.82
C TYR A 367 -17.96 13.52 -13.99
N TRP A 368 -17.37 14.54 -14.62
CA TRP A 368 -16.51 15.51 -13.94
C TRP A 368 -17.24 16.38 -12.92
N THR A 369 -18.54 16.63 -13.15
CA THR A 369 -19.38 17.49 -12.32
C THR A 369 -20.57 16.75 -11.71
N GLN A 370 -20.63 15.43 -11.89
CA GLN A 370 -21.78 14.61 -11.49
C GLN A 370 -22.06 14.69 -9.99
N LYS A 371 -21.05 14.45 -9.13
CA LYS A 371 -21.23 14.49 -7.68
C LYS A 371 -21.65 15.87 -7.17
N LEU A 372 -21.13 16.95 -7.76
CA LEU A 372 -21.55 18.31 -7.42
C LEU A 372 -23.02 18.56 -7.79
N HIS A 373 -23.50 18.02 -8.91
CA HIS A 373 -24.92 18.08 -9.26
C HIS A 373 -25.79 17.25 -8.32
N GLU A 374 -25.35 16.05 -7.94
CA GLU A 374 -26.04 15.21 -6.95
C GLU A 374 -26.14 15.92 -5.59
N TRP A 375 -25.05 16.52 -5.10
CA TRP A 375 -25.07 17.32 -3.87
C TRP A 375 -25.96 18.56 -3.98
N LYS A 376 -26.00 19.19 -5.16
CA LYS A 376 -26.88 20.33 -5.43
C LYS A 376 -28.36 19.92 -5.38
N GLN A 377 -28.69 18.69 -5.78
CA GLN A 377 -30.05 18.15 -5.78
C GLN A 377 -30.43 17.44 -4.47
N SER A 378 -29.46 17.05 -3.64
CA SER A 378 -29.70 16.32 -2.39
C SER A 378 -30.57 17.11 -1.39
N PRO A 379 -31.67 16.54 -0.88
CA PRO A 379 -32.47 17.15 0.18
C PRO A 379 -31.64 17.21 1.46
N MET A 380 -31.58 18.39 2.10
CA MET A 380 -30.82 18.57 3.34
C MET A 380 -31.56 17.91 4.50
N VAL A 381 -30.89 17.03 5.23
CA VAL A 381 -31.39 16.49 6.50
C VAL A 381 -31.57 17.65 7.48
N SER A 382 -32.81 17.85 7.91
CA SER A 382 -33.41 19.07 8.46
C SER A 382 -33.07 19.34 9.95
N PHE A 383 -31.87 18.98 10.43
CA PHE A 383 -31.59 18.93 11.87
C PHE A 383 -31.01 20.20 12.53
N LEU A 384 -30.63 21.25 11.79
CA LEU A 384 -29.82 22.34 12.37
C LEU A 384 -30.47 23.71 12.58
N SER A 385 -31.77 23.92 12.30
CA SER A 385 -32.39 25.22 12.61
C SER A 385 -33.91 25.20 12.77
N ASN A 386 -34.38 25.90 13.83
CA ASN A 386 -35.78 26.07 14.19
C ASN A 386 -36.52 27.18 13.41
N SER A 387 -35.83 28.05 12.64
CA SER A 387 -36.49 29.18 11.95
C SER A 387 -36.57 29.03 10.43
N ARG A 388 -37.74 29.32 9.85
CA ARG A 388 -38.02 29.25 8.39
C ARG A 388 -37.09 30.14 7.56
N ARG A 389 -36.71 31.31 8.09
CA ARG A 389 -35.84 32.30 7.43
C ARG A 389 -34.39 31.83 7.33
N SER A 390 -33.84 31.26 8.41
CA SER A 390 -32.46 30.73 8.38
C SER A 390 -32.34 29.46 7.52
N ARG A 391 -33.35 28.57 7.53
CA ARG A 391 -33.41 27.43 6.61
C ARG A 391 -33.37 27.87 5.15
N SER A 392 -34.15 28.88 4.77
CA SER A 392 -34.14 29.43 3.40
C SER A 392 -32.78 30.03 3.03
N LEU A 393 -32.12 30.76 3.93
CA LEU A 393 -30.78 31.32 3.69
C LEU A 393 -29.71 30.24 3.55
N ILE A 394 -29.75 29.18 4.37
CA ILE A 394 -28.83 28.04 4.28
C ILE A 394 -29.01 27.31 2.95
N LEU A 395 -30.26 27.08 2.50
CA LEU A 395 -30.52 26.47 1.19
C LEU A 395 -30.03 27.35 0.03
N CYS A 396 -30.31 28.66 0.06
CA CYS A 396 -29.82 29.59 -0.95
C CYS A 396 -28.28 29.63 -0.98
N SER A 397 -27.64 29.69 0.19
CA SER A 397 -26.17 29.66 0.31
C SER A 397 -25.57 28.35 -0.21
N LYS A 398 -26.17 27.19 0.13
CA LYS A 398 -25.78 25.87 -0.42
C LYS A 398 -25.88 25.86 -1.94
N TYR A 399 -27.00 26.33 -2.49
CA TYR A 399 -27.24 26.34 -3.93
C TYR A 399 -26.21 27.21 -4.66
N THR A 400 -25.99 28.43 -4.17
CA THR A 400 -25.01 29.38 -4.74
C THR A 400 -23.60 28.82 -4.65
N SER A 401 -23.20 28.30 -3.48
CA SER A 401 -21.87 27.73 -3.25
C SER A 401 -21.59 26.53 -4.17
N LEU A 402 -22.54 25.59 -4.30
CA LEU A 402 -22.39 24.45 -5.19
C LEU A 402 -22.42 24.86 -6.66
N SER A 403 -23.19 25.89 -7.03
CA SER A 403 -23.20 26.41 -8.41
C SER A 403 -21.85 27.02 -8.78
N LEU A 404 -21.24 27.79 -7.88
CA LEU A 404 -19.88 28.31 -8.03
C LEU A 404 -18.85 27.17 -8.13
N CYS A 405 -18.96 26.14 -7.27
CA CYS A 405 -18.09 24.97 -7.33
C CYS A 405 -18.17 24.24 -8.67
N ILE A 406 -19.37 24.11 -9.25
CA ILE A 406 -19.55 23.48 -10.57
C ILE A 406 -18.88 24.31 -11.67
N ALA A 407 -19.08 25.64 -11.65
CA ALA A 407 -18.44 26.54 -12.62
C ALA A 407 -16.90 26.46 -12.51
N PHE A 408 -16.40 26.52 -11.28
CA PHE A 408 -14.97 26.46 -10.98
C PHE A 408 -14.34 25.12 -11.36
N GLN A 409 -15.02 24.00 -11.08
CA GLN A 409 -14.59 22.66 -11.50
C GLN A 409 -14.45 22.57 -13.02
N LYS A 410 -15.42 23.12 -13.78
CA LYS A 410 -15.33 23.16 -15.25
C LYS A 410 -14.14 23.97 -15.73
N VAL A 411 -13.89 25.14 -15.14
CA VAL A 411 -12.75 26.00 -15.49
C VAL A 411 -11.44 25.26 -15.29
N ILE A 412 -11.22 24.63 -14.12
CA ILE A 412 -10.00 23.86 -13.84
C ILE A 412 -9.77 22.78 -14.88
N ILE A 413 -10.82 22.01 -15.20
CA ILE A 413 -10.70 20.89 -16.14
C ILE A 413 -10.33 21.40 -17.53
N ILE A 414 -10.97 22.47 -17.99
CA ILE A 414 -10.66 23.09 -19.28
C ILE A 414 -9.22 23.60 -19.28
N SER A 415 -8.79 24.33 -18.25
CA SER A 415 -7.42 24.80 -18.11
C SER A 415 -6.40 23.66 -18.13
N CYS A 416 -6.66 22.56 -17.40
CA CYS A 416 -5.77 21.39 -17.40
C CYS A 416 -5.76 20.65 -18.75
N LYS A 417 -6.91 20.58 -19.45
CA LYS A 417 -6.96 20.04 -20.82
C LYS A 417 -6.20 20.92 -21.82
N MET A 418 -6.20 22.24 -21.63
CA MET A 418 -5.40 23.18 -22.44
C MET A 418 -3.89 22.99 -22.19
N ILE A 419 -3.46 22.89 -20.93
CA ILE A 419 -2.06 22.56 -20.59
C ILE A 419 -1.65 21.24 -21.23
N TRP A 420 -2.52 20.23 -21.12
CA TRP A 420 -2.31 18.92 -21.74
C TRP A 420 -2.18 19.00 -23.27
N LEU A 421 -2.96 19.84 -23.95
CA LEU A 421 -2.83 20.09 -25.39
C LEU A 421 -1.48 20.73 -25.72
N ILE A 422 -1.08 21.78 -24.98
CA ILE A 422 0.20 22.49 -25.18
C ILE A 422 1.39 21.52 -25.05
N VAL A 423 1.37 20.64 -24.04
CA VAL A 423 2.43 19.64 -23.83
C VAL A 423 2.54 18.67 -25.01
N ILE A 424 1.46 18.40 -25.73
CA ILE A 424 1.48 17.52 -26.91
C ILE A 424 1.91 18.29 -28.16
N THR A 425 1.37 19.49 -28.37
CA THR A 425 1.60 20.26 -29.59
C THR A 425 2.99 20.86 -29.66
N VAL A 426 3.54 21.38 -28.55
CA VAL A 426 4.85 22.04 -28.54
C VAL A 426 5.98 21.11 -29.01
N PRO A 427 6.13 19.88 -28.49
CA PRO A 427 7.14 18.94 -28.98
C PRO A 427 6.92 18.50 -30.43
N LEU A 428 5.65 18.40 -30.89
CA LEU A 428 5.33 18.08 -32.29
C LEU A 428 5.76 19.22 -33.23
N SER A 429 5.47 20.47 -32.84
CA SER A 429 5.91 21.66 -33.58
C SER A 429 7.42 21.78 -33.58
N VAL A 430 8.09 21.53 -32.45
CA VAL A 430 9.56 21.55 -32.36
C VAL A 430 10.17 20.40 -33.18
N LEU A 431 9.61 19.18 -33.12
CA LEU A 431 10.11 18.06 -33.91
C LEU A 431 9.87 18.29 -35.41
N SER A 432 8.71 18.84 -35.79
CA SER A 432 8.39 19.24 -37.17
C SER A 432 9.30 20.37 -37.66
N PHE A 433 9.59 21.35 -36.80
CA PHE A 433 10.51 22.45 -37.10
C PHE A 433 11.96 21.96 -37.19
N LEU A 434 12.38 21.05 -36.31
CA LEU A 434 13.68 20.39 -36.33
C LEU A 434 13.82 19.40 -37.50
N THR A 435 12.76 18.73 -37.95
CA THR A 435 12.78 17.93 -39.18
C THR A 435 12.75 18.80 -40.43
N CYS A 436 12.08 19.97 -40.38
CA CYS A 436 12.15 20.98 -41.43
C CYS A 436 13.58 21.55 -41.56
N LEU A 437 14.26 21.77 -40.43
CA LEU A 437 15.69 22.14 -40.37
C LEU A 437 16.64 20.98 -40.74
N LYS A 438 16.25 19.72 -40.49
CA LYS A 438 17.00 18.51 -40.88
C LYS A 438 16.69 18.00 -42.29
N SER A 439 15.91 18.73 -43.09
CA SER A 439 15.74 18.49 -44.54
C SER A 439 17.07 18.54 -45.33
N LEU A 440 18.19 18.87 -44.67
CA LEU A 440 19.55 18.77 -45.22
C LEU A 440 20.40 17.57 -44.75
N LYS A 441 19.90 16.63 -43.92
CA LYS A 441 20.52 15.28 -43.77
C LYS A 441 19.48 14.22 -43.46
N ALA A 442 19.21 13.41 -44.48
CA ALA A 442 18.28 12.29 -44.47
C ALA A 442 18.70 11.13 -43.54
N LYS A 443 17.69 10.29 -43.25
CA LYS A 443 17.76 8.86 -42.91
C LYS A 443 17.76 8.50 -41.41
N TRP A 444 16.60 8.55 -40.74
CA TRP A 444 16.43 7.94 -39.39
C TRP A 444 15.02 7.40 -39.06
N PHE A 445 14.16 7.08 -40.03
CA PHE A 445 12.93 6.33 -39.73
C PHE A 445 12.55 5.38 -40.86
N ASP A 446 13.09 4.16 -40.78
CA ASP A 446 12.43 2.97 -41.35
C ASP A 446 11.36 2.50 -40.34
N PRO A 447 10.10 2.33 -40.74
CA PRO A 447 9.11 1.62 -39.96
C PRO A 447 9.06 0.16 -40.43
N THR A 448 9.99 -0.67 -39.96
CA THR A 448 9.92 -2.12 -40.20
C THR A 448 10.31 -2.86 -38.94
N ILE A 449 9.29 -3.24 -38.16
CA ILE A 449 9.29 -4.52 -37.45
C ILE A 449 7.88 -5.09 -37.58
N ALA A 450 7.68 -5.89 -38.63
CA ALA A 450 6.74 -7.00 -38.58
C ALA A 450 7.26 -7.94 -37.48
N SER A 451 6.52 -8.08 -36.39
CA SER A 451 6.75 -9.17 -35.46
C SER A 451 5.81 -10.31 -35.82
N ASN A 452 6.32 -11.28 -36.57
CA ASN A 452 5.81 -12.63 -36.54
C ASN A 452 6.00 -13.14 -35.10
N THR A 453 4.90 -13.33 -34.38
CA THR A 453 4.85 -14.24 -33.24
C THR A 453 3.48 -14.86 -33.27
N ASP A 454 3.44 -16.13 -33.66
CA ASP A 454 2.36 -17.06 -33.37
C ASP A 454 2.11 -17.05 -31.86
N ASP A 455 0.98 -16.50 -31.46
CA ASP A 455 0.36 -16.75 -30.17
C ASP A 455 -1.11 -16.38 -30.40
N ILE A 456 -2.01 -17.32 -30.13
CA ILE A 456 -3.45 -17.23 -30.34
C ILE A 456 -3.94 -15.84 -29.87
N ASP A 457 -4.24 -14.96 -30.83
CA ASP A 457 -4.57 -13.56 -30.59
C ASP A 457 -6.02 -13.49 -30.10
N GLU A 458 -6.19 -13.84 -28.82
CA GLU A 458 -7.44 -13.59 -28.14
C GLU A 458 -7.66 -12.08 -28.07
N ASP A 459 -8.81 -11.63 -28.55
CA ASP A 459 -9.21 -10.23 -28.55
C ASP A 459 -9.44 -9.69 -27.12
N LEU A 460 -8.34 -9.45 -26.41
CA LEU A 460 -8.28 -8.88 -25.07
C LEU A 460 -8.84 -7.45 -25.02
N SER A 461 -9.06 -6.82 -26.18
CA SER A 461 -9.63 -5.47 -26.27
C SER A 461 -11.05 -5.42 -25.68
N ASN A 462 -11.81 -6.52 -25.81
CA ASN A 462 -13.15 -6.65 -25.25
C ASN A 462 -13.16 -6.65 -23.71
N TYR A 463 -12.03 -6.89 -23.05
CA TYR A 463 -11.89 -6.91 -21.59
C TYR A 463 -11.32 -5.61 -21.00
N VAL A 464 -11.02 -4.60 -21.83
CA VAL A 464 -10.49 -3.30 -21.37
C VAL A 464 -11.60 -2.45 -20.76
N VAL A 465 -11.51 -2.09 -19.47
CA VAL A 465 -12.48 -1.18 -18.83
C VAL A 465 -11.94 0.25 -18.92
N GLN A 466 -12.62 1.13 -19.65
CA GLN A 466 -12.21 2.52 -19.83
C GLN A 466 -13.33 3.50 -19.50
N MET A 467 -12.98 4.72 -19.08
CA MET A 467 -13.94 5.81 -18.84
C MET A 467 -14.60 6.28 -20.14
N ASN A 468 -13.81 6.56 -21.18
CA ASN A 468 -14.30 7.03 -22.47
C ASN A 468 -14.18 5.91 -23.52
N ASN A 469 -15.28 5.58 -24.21
CA ASN A 469 -15.31 4.51 -25.20
C ASN A 469 -14.53 4.86 -26.49
N ASP A 470 -14.22 6.15 -26.72
CA ASP A 470 -13.58 6.64 -27.94
C ASP A 470 -12.04 6.47 -27.97
N MET A 471 -11.45 6.04 -26.85
CA MET A 471 -10.01 6.02 -26.62
C MET A 471 -9.47 4.59 -26.59
N LYS A 472 -9.41 3.93 -27.76
CA LYS A 472 -8.81 2.59 -27.89
C LYS A 472 -7.45 2.54 -27.19
N LEU A 473 -7.29 1.60 -26.24
CA LEU A 473 -6.00 1.39 -25.59
C LEU A 473 -4.96 1.03 -26.66
N ALA A 474 -3.83 1.73 -26.70
CA ALA A 474 -2.75 1.37 -27.63
C ALA A 474 -2.41 -0.11 -27.45
N GLU A 475 -2.49 -0.89 -28.52
CA GLU A 475 -2.30 -2.34 -28.54
C GLU A 475 -0.98 -2.76 -27.83
N LYS A 476 0.10 -2.00 -28.04
CA LYS A 476 1.38 -2.18 -27.35
C LYS A 476 1.29 -2.08 -25.83
N THR A 477 0.41 -1.22 -25.31
CA THR A 477 0.17 -1.06 -23.86
C THR A 477 -0.66 -2.22 -23.32
N LEU A 478 -1.72 -2.62 -24.04
CA LEU A 478 -2.53 -3.78 -23.69
C LEU A 478 -1.69 -5.06 -23.63
N LYS A 479 -0.86 -5.31 -24.65
CA LYS A 479 0.07 -6.44 -24.71
C LYS A 479 1.07 -6.41 -23.56
N ARG A 480 1.54 -5.23 -23.15
CA ARG A 480 2.43 -5.08 -21.98
C ARG A 480 1.71 -5.42 -20.67
N ILE A 481 0.47 -4.94 -20.47
CA ILE A 481 -0.34 -5.25 -19.28
C ILE A 481 -0.59 -6.75 -19.22
N ALA A 482 -1.05 -7.36 -20.32
CA ALA A 482 -1.27 -8.79 -20.42
C ALA A 482 -0.01 -9.60 -20.10
N LYS A 483 1.14 -9.26 -20.72
CA LYS A 483 2.42 -9.95 -20.50
C LYS A 483 2.98 -9.79 -19.09
N SER A 484 2.65 -8.70 -18.40
CA SER A 484 3.07 -8.51 -17.00
C SER A 484 2.48 -9.57 -16.07
N MET A 485 1.30 -10.13 -16.42
CA MET A 485 0.67 -11.19 -15.65
C MET A 485 1.42 -12.51 -15.75
N SER A 486 1.82 -12.88 -16.97
CA SER A 486 2.60 -14.10 -17.22
C SER A 486 3.89 -14.13 -16.40
N TYR A 487 4.51 -12.97 -16.14
CA TYR A 487 5.68 -12.88 -15.27
C TYR A 487 5.37 -13.31 -13.82
N PHE A 488 4.22 -12.93 -13.25
CA PHE A 488 3.85 -13.34 -11.89
C PHE A 488 3.61 -14.83 -11.79
N ILE A 489 2.94 -15.42 -12.78
CA ILE A 489 2.65 -16.85 -12.85
C ILE A 489 3.96 -17.64 -13.00
N LEU A 490 4.81 -17.27 -13.98
CA LEU A 490 6.10 -17.93 -14.22
C LEU A 490 7.07 -17.79 -13.05
N LYS A 491 7.03 -16.67 -12.33
CA LYS A 491 7.86 -16.47 -11.14
C LYS A 491 7.40 -17.40 -10.00
N ALA A 492 6.10 -17.46 -9.74
CA ALA A 492 5.52 -18.31 -8.71
C ALA A 492 5.74 -19.80 -9.00
N GLU A 493 5.58 -20.22 -10.26
CA GLU A 493 5.87 -21.57 -10.71
C GLU A 493 7.32 -22.02 -10.42
N LYS A 494 8.30 -21.10 -10.53
CA LYS A 494 9.70 -21.38 -10.18
C LYS A 494 9.96 -21.46 -8.68
N GLU A 495 9.08 -20.89 -7.86
CA GLU A 495 9.15 -20.89 -6.40
C GLU A 495 8.44 -22.11 -5.78
N GLN A 496 7.69 -22.89 -6.59
CA GLN A 496 7.00 -24.10 -6.13
C GLN A 496 7.99 -25.14 -5.59
N ASN A 497 7.69 -25.73 -4.43
CA ASN A 497 8.58 -26.69 -3.77
C ASN A 497 8.25 -28.14 -4.16
N ASP A 498 9.31 -28.90 -4.47
CA ASP A 498 9.21 -30.27 -4.94
C ASP A 498 8.79 -31.26 -3.83
N SER A 499 8.95 -30.91 -2.55
CA SER A 499 8.62 -31.79 -1.41
C SER A 499 7.12 -32.09 -1.33
N LEU A 500 6.25 -31.08 -1.52
CA LEU A 500 4.80 -31.29 -1.51
C LEU A 500 4.39 -32.16 -2.70
N LEU A 501 4.96 -31.92 -3.89
CA LEU A 501 4.69 -32.76 -5.06
C LEU A 501 5.13 -34.21 -4.85
N GLU A 502 6.24 -34.46 -4.17
CA GLU A 502 6.67 -35.81 -3.78
C GLU A 502 5.69 -36.48 -2.80
N LEU A 503 5.13 -35.72 -1.85
CA LEU A 503 4.09 -36.23 -0.97
C LEU A 503 2.81 -36.58 -1.74
N LEU A 504 2.33 -35.68 -2.61
CA LEU A 504 1.14 -35.89 -3.44
C LEU A 504 1.30 -37.07 -4.42
N ARG A 505 2.54 -37.44 -4.78
CA ARG A 505 2.84 -38.65 -5.57
C ARG A 505 2.48 -39.95 -4.87
N LYS A 506 2.41 -39.96 -3.54
CA LYS A 506 2.04 -41.14 -2.75
C LYS A 506 0.52 -41.40 -2.74
N SER A 507 -0.27 -40.43 -3.17
CA SER A 507 -1.71 -40.60 -3.34
C SER A 507 -1.99 -41.48 -4.56
N THR A 508 -2.65 -42.62 -4.33
CA THR A 508 -3.10 -43.58 -5.35
C THR A 508 -4.60 -43.47 -5.63
N GLY A 509 -5.28 -42.51 -4.99
CA GLY A 509 -6.72 -42.29 -5.07
C GLY A 509 -7.16 -41.32 -3.96
N PHE A 510 -8.42 -41.41 -3.54
CA PHE A 510 -8.97 -40.58 -2.45
C PHE A 510 -9.37 -41.41 -1.22
N GLU A 511 -8.87 -42.64 -1.11
CA GLU A 511 -9.27 -43.59 -0.06
C GLU A 511 -8.96 -43.05 1.35
N GLY A 512 -7.85 -42.32 1.51
CA GLY A 512 -7.48 -41.68 2.77
C GLY A 512 -8.52 -40.71 3.32
N VAL A 513 -9.35 -40.11 2.47
CA VAL A 513 -10.48 -39.25 2.89
C VAL A 513 -11.56 -40.08 3.60
N VAL A 514 -11.76 -41.33 3.24
CA VAL A 514 -12.70 -42.24 3.92
C VAL A 514 -12.05 -42.95 5.10
N ILE A 515 -10.73 -43.18 5.04
CA ILE A 515 -10.04 -44.00 6.05
C ILE A 515 -9.80 -43.27 7.37
N PHE A 516 -9.62 -41.94 7.36
CA PHE A 516 -9.18 -41.22 8.56
C PHE A 516 -10.19 -41.23 9.71
N ASP A 517 -11.49 -41.39 9.43
CA ASP A 517 -12.55 -41.39 10.42
C ASP A 517 -13.66 -42.40 10.06
N THR A 518 -14.34 -42.98 11.04
CA THR A 518 -15.39 -43.99 10.85
C THR A 518 -16.56 -43.82 11.81
N ASP A 519 -17.75 -44.17 11.35
CA ASP A 519 -18.99 -44.09 12.13
C ASP A 519 -19.06 -45.19 13.20
N LEU A 520 -18.12 -46.15 13.18
CA LEU A 520 -17.96 -47.19 14.21
C LEU A 520 -17.35 -46.66 15.52
N VAL A 521 -16.75 -45.46 15.51
CA VAL A 521 -16.19 -44.85 16.72
C VAL A 521 -17.28 -44.12 17.49
N GLN A 522 -17.46 -44.48 18.76
CA GLN A 522 -18.46 -43.84 19.62
C GLN A 522 -18.14 -42.33 19.79
N PRO A 523 -19.07 -41.43 19.46
CA PRO A 523 -18.89 -39.99 19.64
C PRO A 523 -18.65 -39.64 21.11
N LEU A 524 -17.65 -38.78 21.36
CA LEU A 524 -17.42 -38.24 22.70
C LEU A 524 -18.17 -36.94 22.95
N LEU A 525 -18.82 -36.30 21.98
CA LEU A 525 -19.59 -35.07 22.16
C LEU A 525 -21.07 -35.32 21.80
N CYS A 526 -21.99 -34.57 22.41
CA CYS A 526 -23.43 -34.68 22.13
C CYS A 526 -23.77 -34.17 20.72
N ASP A 527 -23.12 -33.09 20.29
CA ASP A 527 -23.15 -32.62 18.90
C ASP A 527 -21.89 -33.11 18.16
N GLU A 528 -22.08 -33.80 17.05
CA GLU A 528 -20.96 -34.27 16.22
C GLU A 528 -20.29 -33.07 15.54
N LEU A 529 -19.04 -32.78 15.94
CA LEU A 529 -18.26 -31.70 15.35
C LEU A 529 -17.98 -32.00 13.87
N VAL A 530 -18.31 -31.05 12.99
CA VAL A 530 -17.98 -31.13 11.56
C VAL A 530 -16.48 -31.21 11.34
N ASN A 531 -16.05 -31.95 10.32
CA ASN A 531 -14.64 -32.00 9.95
C ASN A 531 -14.27 -30.81 9.06
N SER A 532 -13.03 -30.34 9.17
CA SER A 532 -12.41 -29.44 8.20
C SER A 532 -11.31 -30.17 7.42
N TRP A 533 -10.74 -29.55 6.40
CA TRP A 533 -9.60 -30.14 5.67
C TRP A 533 -8.33 -30.10 6.53
N SER A 534 -8.05 -28.96 7.14
CA SER A 534 -6.78 -28.71 7.83
C SER A 534 -6.64 -29.49 9.14
N LEU A 535 -7.71 -29.69 9.90
CA LEU A 535 -7.62 -30.35 11.21
C LEU A 535 -7.20 -31.83 11.12
N PRO A 536 -7.80 -32.69 10.29
CA PRO A 536 -7.33 -34.06 10.09
C PRO A 536 -5.88 -34.14 9.59
N ILE A 537 -5.47 -33.24 8.69
CA ILE A 537 -4.09 -33.16 8.20
C ILE A 537 -3.12 -32.92 9.35
N VAL A 538 -3.39 -31.91 10.19
CA VAL A 538 -2.54 -31.59 11.35
C VAL A 538 -2.51 -32.76 12.33
N THR A 539 -3.65 -33.36 12.65
CA THR A 539 -3.73 -34.50 13.56
C THR A 539 -2.93 -35.70 13.05
N LEU A 540 -3.09 -36.08 11.78
CA LEU A 540 -2.33 -37.17 11.16
C LEU A 540 -0.82 -36.88 11.12
N ALA A 541 -0.45 -35.63 10.82
CA ALA A 541 0.95 -35.20 10.79
C ALA A 541 1.59 -35.27 12.18
N CYS A 542 0.90 -34.80 13.23
CA CYS A 542 1.36 -34.91 14.62
C CYS A 542 1.66 -36.37 15.01
N ILE A 543 0.75 -37.30 14.65
CA ILE A 543 0.97 -38.73 14.91
C ILE A 543 2.17 -39.25 14.11
N ALA A 544 2.26 -38.92 12.82
CA ALA A 544 3.31 -39.42 11.93
C ALA A 544 4.71 -38.97 12.38
N ILE A 545 4.84 -37.70 12.76
CA ILE A 545 6.11 -37.10 13.13
C ILE A 545 6.55 -37.55 14.53
N ALA A 546 5.61 -37.85 15.43
CA ALA A 546 5.90 -38.42 16.75
C ALA A 546 6.43 -39.87 16.72
N LEU A 547 6.42 -40.54 15.55
CA LEU A 547 6.91 -41.91 15.42
C LEU A 547 8.45 -41.96 15.49
N PRO A 548 9.03 -42.66 16.49
CA PRO A 548 10.48 -42.79 16.58
C PRO A 548 11.01 -43.80 15.55
N ASN A 549 12.32 -43.72 15.24
CA ASN A 549 13.02 -44.58 14.28
C ASN A 549 12.59 -44.41 12.81
N ILE A 550 12.00 -43.26 12.45
CA ILE A 550 11.83 -42.82 11.06
C ILE A 550 13.08 -42.00 10.66
N ARG A 551 13.49 -42.05 9.39
CA ARG A 551 14.66 -41.29 8.96
C ARG A 551 14.37 -39.81 9.09
N LYS A 552 15.29 -39.04 9.68
CA LYS A 552 15.12 -37.59 9.89
C LYS A 552 14.73 -36.85 8.60
N VAL A 553 15.36 -37.21 7.48
CA VAL A 553 15.07 -36.63 6.15
C VAL A 553 13.63 -36.87 5.70
N GLU A 554 13.03 -38.03 6.01
CA GLU A 554 11.63 -38.34 5.65
C GLU A 554 10.66 -37.50 6.49
N VAL A 555 10.97 -37.32 7.77
CA VAL A 555 10.18 -36.48 8.69
C VAL A 555 10.28 -35.01 8.28
N GLU A 556 11.48 -34.51 8.03
CA GLU A 556 11.70 -33.13 7.56
C GLU A 556 11.02 -32.85 6.22
N SER A 557 11.05 -33.83 5.29
CA SER A 557 10.30 -33.75 4.02
C SER A 557 8.79 -33.66 4.27
N LEU A 558 8.23 -34.53 5.12
CA LEU A 558 6.81 -34.49 5.47
C LEU A 558 6.42 -33.15 6.12
N VAL A 559 7.20 -32.64 7.07
CA VAL A 559 6.96 -31.34 7.71
C VAL A 559 6.91 -30.23 6.65
N ARG A 560 7.91 -30.16 5.76
CA ARG A 560 7.95 -29.13 4.70
C ARG A 560 6.73 -29.21 3.78
N SER A 561 6.33 -30.43 3.40
CA SER A 561 5.14 -30.66 2.58
C SER A 561 3.85 -30.29 3.31
N VAL A 562 3.74 -30.57 4.61
CA VAL A 562 2.56 -30.20 5.41
C VAL A 562 2.47 -28.69 5.59
N VAL A 563 3.58 -27.98 5.85
CA VAL A 563 3.60 -26.50 5.94
C VAL A 563 3.09 -25.87 4.65
N GLU A 564 3.63 -26.28 3.50
CA GLU A 564 3.23 -25.75 2.20
C GLU A 564 1.79 -26.15 1.86
N GLY A 565 1.42 -27.41 2.08
CA GLY A 565 0.09 -27.91 1.79
C GLY A 565 -0.99 -27.23 2.64
N LEU A 566 -0.74 -27.04 3.95
CA LEU A 566 -1.65 -26.32 4.84
C LEU A 566 -1.86 -24.88 4.40
N SER A 567 -0.85 -24.21 3.84
CA SER A 567 -1.01 -22.85 3.32
C SER A 567 -2.07 -22.77 2.20
N PHE A 568 -2.14 -23.78 1.33
CA PHE A 568 -3.18 -23.87 0.29
C PHE A 568 -4.51 -24.34 0.87
N THR A 569 -4.51 -25.31 1.79
CA THR A 569 -5.71 -25.81 2.46
C THR A 569 -6.43 -24.73 3.25
N HIS A 570 -5.71 -23.92 4.02
CA HIS A 570 -6.29 -22.79 4.75
C HIS A 570 -6.87 -21.74 3.81
N LEU A 571 -6.26 -21.53 2.65
CA LEU A 571 -6.79 -20.62 1.63
C LEU A 571 -8.08 -21.15 0.98
N VAL A 572 -8.20 -22.47 0.81
CA VAL A 572 -9.45 -23.12 0.41
C VAL A 572 -10.52 -22.96 1.49
N GLU A 573 -10.21 -23.28 2.74
CA GLU A 573 -11.14 -23.13 3.87
C GLU A 573 -11.55 -21.67 4.10
N GLU A 574 -10.64 -20.70 3.94
CA GLU A 574 -10.94 -19.26 4.04
C GLU A 574 -11.86 -18.79 2.91
N SER A 575 -11.78 -19.40 1.73
CA SER A 575 -12.56 -18.93 0.58
C SER A 575 -13.93 -19.61 0.51
N LEU A 576 -14.05 -20.87 0.93
CA LEU A 576 -15.24 -21.69 0.76
C LEU A 576 -16.00 -22.00 2.06
N ASN A 577 -15.31 -22.08 3.21
CA ASN A 577 -15.89 -22.56 4.48
C ASN A 577 -15.98 -21.40 5.49
N ASN A 578 -16.86 -20.43 5.20
CA ASN A 578 -16.96 -19.16 5.93
C ASN A 578 -17.85 -19.18 7.18
N GLU A 579 -18.55 -20.29 7.45
CA GLU A 579 -19.39 -20.41 8.65
C GLU A 579 -18.54 -20.38 9.93
N SER A 580 -19.09 -19.81 11.01
CA SER A 580 -18.40 -19.63 12.31
C SER A 580 -17.76 -20.91 12.83
N LYS A 581 -18.45 -22.06 12.70
CA LYS A 581 -17.95 -23.39 13.10
C LYS A 581 -16.64 -23.77 12.40
N TYR A 582 -16.53 -23.54 11.09
CA TYR A 582 -15.31 -23.84 10.33
C TYR A 582 -14.20 -22.81 10.60
N VAL A 583 -14.55 -21.55 10.86
CA VAL A 583 -13.59 -20.52 11.27
C VAL A 583 -12.92 -20.91 12.60
N ASN A 584 -13.68 -21.44 13.55
CA ASN A 584 -13.14 -21.89 14.84
C ASN A 584 -12.22 -23.12 14.67
N ILE A 585 -12.61 -24.09 13.84
CA ILE A 585 -11.78 -25.26 13.52
C ILE A 585 -10.48 -24.85 12.82
N ARG A 586 -10.54 -23.92 11.85
CA ARG A 586 -9.34 -23.40 11.16
C ARG A 586 -8.38 -22.69 12.11
N LYS A 587 -8.89 -21.89 13.05
CA LYS A 587 -8.06 -21.28 14.11
C LYS A 587 -7.41 -22.35 15.00
N THR A 588 -8.15 -23.41 15.32
CA THR A 588 -7.64 -24.56 16.07
C THR A 588 -6.49 -25.24 15.33
N SER A 589 -6.65 -25.55 14.03
CA SER A 589 -5.61 -26.22 13.24
C SER A 589 -4.34 -25.38 13.11
N LEU A 590 -4.48 -24.06 12.93
CA LEU A 590 -3.34 -23.12 12.93
C LEU A 590 -2.59 -23.11 14.26
N THR A 591 -3.32 -23.02 15.38
CA THR A 591 -2.73 -23.00 16.73
C THR A 591 -2.02 -24.30 17.03
N LEU A 592 -2.66 -25.43 16.71
CA LEU A 592 -2.12 -26.76 16.94
C LEU A 592 -0.87 -27.03 16.11
N TRP A 593 -0.87 -26.60 14.84
CA TRP A 593 0.31 -26.73 13.99
C TRP A 593 1.47 -25.87 14.48
N HIS A 594 1.20 -24.64 14.93
CA HIS A 594 2.23 -23.75 15.48
C HIS A 594 2.85 -24.31 16.76
N GLU A 595 2.02 -24.81 17.68
CA GLU A 595 2.49 -25.46 18.90
C GLU A 595 3.37 -26.68 18.58
N PHE A 596 2.95 -27.47 17.59
CA PHE A 596 3.68 -28.63 17.14
C PHE A 596 5.04 -28.28 16.48
N GLU A 597 5.04 -27.37 15.51
CA GLU A 597 6.22 -27.00 14.71
C GLU A 597 7.33 -26.38 15.57
N TYR A 598 6.98 -25.50 16.52
CA TYR A 598 7.96 -24.78 17.33
C TYR A 598 8.28 -25.47 18.66
N ASN A 599 7.29 -26.06 19.32
CA ASN A 599 7.47 -26.61 20.67
C ASN A 599 7.55 -28.14 20.68
N CYS A 600 7.29 -28.82 19.56
CA CYS A 600 7.15 -30.29 19.49
C CYS A 600 6.17 -30.82 20.54
N LYS A 601 5.03 -30.12 20.69
CA LYS A 601 3.97 -30.45 21.65
C LYS A 601 2.63 -30.65 20.93
N TRP A 602 1.73 -31.36 21.59
CA TRP A 602 0.32 -31.43 21.25
C TRP A 602 -0.49 -31.19 22.52
N LEU A 603 -1.21 -30.06 22.58
CA LEU A 603 -2.01 -29.65 23.74
C LEU A 603 -1.20 -29.72 25.05
N ASP A 604 -0.05 -29.06 25.07
CA ASP A 604 0.94 -29.03 26.15
C ASP A 604 1.69 -30.34 26.44
N HIS A 605 1.30 -31.45 25.81
CA HIS A 605 2.01 -32.71 25.95
C HIS A 605 3.22 -32.81 25.00
N PRO A 606 4.44 -33.07 25.51
CA PRO A 606 5.63 -33.17 24.67
C PRO A 606 5.58 -34.43 23.78
N LEU A 607 5.93 -34.24 22.51
CA LEU A 607 6.00 -35.29 21.47
C LEU A 607 7.43 -35.67 21.11
N ALA A 608 8.40 -35.32 21.97
CA ALA A 608 9.80 -35.61 21.73
C ALA A 608 10.07 -37.13 21.61
N ASN A 609 11.07 -37.48 20.79
CA ASN A 609 11.38 -38.87 20.41
C ASN A 609 11.65 -39.80 21.61
N ASP A 610 12.08 -39.25 22.73
CA ASP A 610 12.32 -39.94 23.99
C ASP A 610 11.02 -40.46 24.65
N VAL A 611 9.91 -39.72 24.56
CA VAL A 611 8.59 -40.07 25.14
C VAL A 611 8.04 -41.39 24.58
N PHE A 612 8.36 -41.69 23.31
CA PHE A 612 7.89 -42.88 22.62
C PHE A 612 8.98 -43.93 22.35
N LYS A 613 10.19 -43.72 22.88
CA LYS A 613 11.30 -44.65 22.73
C LYS A 613 10.91 -46.04 23.28
N GLY A 614 11.17 -47.09 22.50
CA GLY A 614 10.81 -48.47 22.86
C GLY A 614 9.32 -48.84 22.74
N LYS A 615 8.39 -47.90 22.54
CA LYS A 615 6.96 -48.21 22.34
C LYS A 615 6.68 -48.74 20.94
N THR A 616 5.69 -49.63 20.77
CA THR A 616 5.20 -50.10 19.46
C THR A 616 4.26 -49.07 18.82
N ALA A 617 4.04 -49.15 17.50
CA ALA A 617 3.13 -48.24 16.79
C ALA A 617 1.73 -48.19 17.41
N THR A 618 1.15 -49.36 17.73
CA THR A 618 -0.16 -49.47 18.41
C THR A 618 -0.18 -48.82 19.79
N LYS A 619 0.91 -48.94 20.58
CA LYS A 619 1.01 -48.29 21.90
C LYS A 619 1.05 -46.77 21.78
N ILE A 620 1.68 -46.24 20.73
CA ILE A 620 1.74 -44.79 20.47
C ILE A 620 0.36 -44.26 20.08
N ILE A 621 -0.33 -44.92 19.13
CA ILE A 621 -1.69 -44.54 18.74
C ILE A 621 -2.64 -44.60 19.93
N LYS A 622 -2.57 -45.68 20.73
CA LYS A 622 -3.39 -45.83 21.93
C LYS A 622 -3.12 -44.72 22.95
N TRP A 623 -1.87 -44.31 23.15
CA TRP A 623 -1.53 -43.21 24.03
C TRP A 623 -2.21 -41.89 23.61
N PHE A 624 -2.14 -41.53 22.32
CA PHE A 624 -2.84 -40.35 21.81
C PHE A 624 -4.35 -40.46 22.00
N SER A 625 -4.92 -41.65 21.76
CA SER A 625 -6.35 -41.89 21.91
C SER A 625 -6.83 -41.75 23.34
N ASP A 626 -6.12 -42.39 24.28
CA ASP A 626 -6.45 -42.36 25.71
C ASP A 626 -6.31 -40.94 26.26
N LYS A 627 -5.26 -40.20 25.87
CA LYS A 627 -5.08 -38.79 26.28
C LYS A 627 -6.10 -37.84 25.69
N ALA A 628 -6.44 -38.01 24.42
CA ALA A 628 -7.51 -37.25 23.81
C ALA A 628 -8.87 -37.50 24.48
N LYS A 629 -9.14 -38.75 24.87
CA LYS A 629 -10.35 -39.11 25.60
C LYS A 629 -10.39 -38.47 26.99
N GLU A 630 -9.29 -38.52 27.74
CA GLU A 630 -9.12 -37.88 29.05
C GLU A 630 -9.45 -36.38 29.00
N ILE A 631 -8.87 -35.65 28.03
CA ILE A 631 -9.13 -34.21 27.86
C ILE A 631 -10.62 -33.92 27.61
N VAL A 632 -11.27 -34.73 26.76
CA VAL A 632 -12.69 -34.53 26.43
C VAL A 632 -13.59 -34.88 27.61
N THR A 633 -13.28 -35.93 28.38
CA THR A 633 -14.04 -36.31 29.58
C THR A 633 -13.88 -35.30 30.70
N ASP A 634 -12.65 -34.84 30.96
CA ASP A 634 -12.36 -33.81 31.97
C ASP A 634 -13.12 -32.52 31.69
N PHE A 635 -13.24 -32.17 30.41
CA PHE A 635 -13.99 -30.98 29.99
C PHE A 635 -15.49 -31.15 30.24
N LYS A 636 -16.07 -32.30 29.87
CA LYS A 636 -17.49 -32.61 30.14
C LYS A 636 -17.84 -32.56 31.62
N GLU A 637 -16.97 -33.10 32.46
CA GLU A 637 -17.18 -33.09 33.91
C GLU A 637 -17.22 -31.66 34.47
N ARG A 638 -16.44 -30.74 33.89
CA ARG A 638 -16.40 -29.31 34.28
C ARG A 638 -17.60 -28.51 33.77
N GLU A 639 -18.11 -28.78 32.56
CA GLU A 639 -19.23 -28.03 31.97
C GLU A 639 -20.61 -28.44 32.50
N SER A 640 -20.76 -29.62 33.13
CA SER A 640 -22.03 -30.01 33.76
C SER A 640 -22.51 -29.09 34.90
N ALA A 641 -21.76 -28.02 35.20
CA ALA A 641 -22.06 -27.01 36.22
C ALA A 641 -22.50 -25.63 35.68
N ASP A 642 -22.34 -25.30 34.39
CA ASP A 642 -22.71 -24.00 33.82
C ASP A 642 -23.38 -24.18 32.43
N GLU A 643 -24.70 -24.03 32.37
CA GLU A 643 -25.51 -24.09 31.14
C GLU A 643 -25.41 -22.79 30.31
N GLU A 644 -24.33 -22.64 29.52
CA GLU A 644 -24.40 -21.80 28.32
C GLU A 644 -23.43 -22.34 27.27
N PHE A 645 -23.97 -23.01 26.24
CA PHE A 645 -23.19 -23.42 25.07
C PHE A 645 -22.64 -22.16 24.39
N ALA A 646 -21.39 -21.81 24.69
CA ALA A 646 -20.71 -20.76 23.96
C ALA A 646 -20.63 -21.18 22.48
N GLU A 647 -21.08 -20.32 21.55
CA GLU A 647 -21.03 -20.56 20.10
C GLU A 647 -19.62 -20.92 19.56
N ASN A 648 -18.57 -20.85 20.40
CA ASN A 648 -17.21 -21.25 20.09
C ASN A 648 -16.67 -22.27 21.11
N LEU A 649 -16.69 -23.56 20.73
CA LEU A 649 -16.01 -24.62 21.45
C LEU A 649 -14.51 -24.29 21.66
N PRO A 650 -13.91 -24.63 22.83
CA PRO A 650 -12.48 -24.41 23.05
C PRO A 650 -11.59 -25.17 22.06
N HIS A 651 -10.50 -24.53 21.63
CA HIS A 651 -9.52 -25.12 20.70
C HIS A 651 -8.99 -26.48 21.18
N THR A 652 -8.73 -26.61 22.48
CA THR A 652 -8.28 -27.85 23.12
C THR A 652 -9.26 -28.99 22.91
N LEU A 653 -10.57 -28.72 23.04
CA LEU A 653 -11.62 -29.73 22.89
C LEU A 653 -11.76 -30.18 21.44
N ILE A 654 -11.73 -29.24 20.48
CA ILE A 654 -11.79 -29.53 19.04
C ILE A 654 -10.61 -30.42 18.62
N ALA A 655 -9.40 -30.05 19.04
CA ALA A 655 -8.18 -30.81 18.75
C ALA A 655 -8.19 -32.21 19.38
N ALA A 656 -8.62 -32.31 20.65
CA ALA A 656 -8.73 -33.58 21.36
C ALA A 656 -9.77 -34.51 20.69
N ASN A 657 -10.95 -33.99 20.35
CA ASN A 657 -11.99 -34.79 19.68
C ASN A 657 -11.49 -35.35 18.33
N SER A 658 -10.81 -34.53 17.51
CA SER A 658 -10.22 -35.00 16.25
C SER A 658 -9.15 -36.07 16.45
N MET A 659 -8.24 -35.87 17.42
CA MET A 659 -7.21 -36.86 17.77
C MET A 659 -7.83 -38.18 18.22
N TYR A 660 -8.84 -38.14 19.10
CA TYR A 660 -9.54 -39.32 19.57
C TYR A 660 -10.18 -40.09 18.41
N ARG A 661 -10.96 -39.42 17.56
CA ARG A 661 -11.66 -40.07 16.42
C ARG A 661 -10.69 -40.72 15.45
N ILE A 662 -9.64 -40.01 15.05
CA ILE A 662 -8.64 -40.51 14.10
C ILE A 662 -7.90 -41.71 14.70
N THR A 663 -7.43 -41.60 15.94
CA THR A 663 -6.66 -42.68 16.57
C THR A 663 -7.50 -43.91 16.85
N GLN A 664 -8.75 -43.78 17.30
CA GLN A 664 -9.68 -44.90 17.45
C GLN A 664 -9.99 -45.56 16.10
N THR A 665 -10.22 -44.76 15.06
CA THR A 665 -10.46 -45.29 13.70
C THR A 665 -9.27 -46.13 13.23
N ILE A 666 -8.05 -45.64 13.43
CA ILE A 666 -6.83 -46.40 13.10
C ILE A 666 -6.77 -47.69 13.93
N LEU A 667 -7.05 -47.64 15.24
CA LEU A 667 -7.01 -48.83 16.11
C LEU A 667 -8.03 -49.90 15.68
N VAL A 668 -9.28 -49.51 15.41
CA VAL A 668 -10.36 -50.42 14.96
C VAL A 668 -9.96 -51.11 13.66
N ARG A 669 -9.43 -50.37 12.69
CA ARG A 669 -9.00 -50.93 11.39
C ARG A 669 -7.74 -51.79 11.49
N CYS A 670 -6.88 -51.54 12.48
CA CYS A 670 -5.73 -52.39 12.76
C CYS A 670 -6.12 -53.73 13.40
N GLN A 671 -7.25 -53.78 14.12
CA GLN A 671 -7.76 -55.01 14.75
C GLN A 671 -8.46 -55.94 13.77
N SER A 672 -9.09 -55.40 12.71
CA SER A 672 -9.81 -56.19 11.70
C SER A 672 -8.91 -56.86 10.65
N LYS A 673 -7.69 -56.35 10.44
CA LYS A 673 -6.68 -57.00 9.60
C LYS A 673 -5.87 -57.99 10.45
N ILE A 674 -6.21 -59.27 10.34
CA ILE A 674 -5.61 -60.42 11.06
C ILE A 674 -4.06 -60.29 11.17
N GLU A 675 -3.57 -60.25 12.41
CA GLU A 675 -2.21 -60.53 12.91
C GLU A 675 -0.96 -59.88 12.25
N ILE A 676 -1.08 -58.87 11.40
CA ILE A 676 0.11 -58.10 10.96
C ILE A 676 0.35 -56.93 11.92
N ARG A 677 1.31 -57.10 12.83
CA ARG A 677 1.84 -56.01 13.67
C ARG A 677 2.36 -54.88 12.76
N ILE A 678 1.57 -53.85 12.54
CA ILE A 678 1.98 -52.69 11.73
C ILE A 678 3.27 -52.10 12.30
N THR A 679 4.32 -52.09 11.48
CA THR A 679 5.60 -51.48 11.85
C THR A 679 5.48 -49.96 11.85
N LYS A 680 6.35 -49.26 12.60
CA LYS A 680 6.37 -47.78 12.64
C LYS A 680 6.55 -47.17 11.25
N LYS A 681 7.38 -47.78 10.40
CA LYS A 681 7.59 -47.35 9.01
C LYS A 681 6.34 -47.52 8.15
N GLN A 682 5.64 -48.65 8.28
CA GLN A 682 4.38 -48.87 7.57
C GLN A 682 3.30 -47.89 8.04
N LEU A 683 3.20 -47.63 9.35
CA LEU A 683 2.29 -46.62 9.87
C LEU A 683 2.61 -45.22 9.34
N PHE A 684 3.89 -44.83 9.35
CA PHE A 684 4.34 -43.55 8.80
C PHE A 684 3.98 -43.39 7.32
N ALA A 685 4.21 -44.43 6.51
CA ALA A 685 3.85 -44.44 5.10
C ALA A 685 2.33 -44.34 4.90
N HIS A 686 1.55 -45.06 5.72
CA HIS A 686 0.09 -45.04 5.66
C HIS A 686 -0.49 -43.67 6.06
N LEU A 687 0.01 -43.06 7.14
CA LEU A 687 -0.36 -41.71 7.56
C LEU A 687 0.01 -40.67 6.49
N SER A 688 1.22 -40.79 5.90
CA SER A 688 1.66 -39.91 4.81
C SER A 688 0.76 -40.05 3.57
N GLY A 689 0.31 -41.26 3.24
CA GLY A 689 -0.65 -41.51 2.17
C GLY A 689 -2.00 -40.87 2.43
N MET A 690 -2.55 -41.02 3.65
CA MET A 690 -3.81 -40.36 4.03
C MET A 690 -3.72 -38.84 3.95
N ILE A 691 -2.62 -38.24 4.42
CA ILE A 691 -2.38 -36.80 4.29
C ILE A 691 -2.35 -36.38 2.80
N ALA A 692 -1.68 -37.16 1.95
CA ALA A 692 -1.61 -36.89 0.52
C ALA A 692 -3.00 -36.96 -0.14
N ASP A 693 -3.82 -37.96 0.19
CA ASP A 693 -5.18 -38.11 -0.34
C ASP A 693 -6.09 -36.95 0.08
N ILE A 694 -6.02 -36.54 1.36
CA ILE A 694 -6.79 -35.39 1.87
C ILE A 694 -6.33 -34.09 1.20
N PHE A 695 -5.02 -33.89 0.99
CA PHE A 695 -4.53 -32.75 0.22
C PHE A 695 -5.03 -32.77 -1.23
N CYS A 696 -4.92 -33.90 -1.92
CA CYS A 696 -5.41 -34.04 -3.30
C CYS A 696 -6.89 -33.68 -3.41
N ALA A 697 -7.74 -34.20 -2.52
CA ALA A 697 -9.17 -33.89 -2.48
C ALA A 697 -9.43 -32.40 -2.18
N CYS A 698 -8.72 -31.83 -1.19
CA CYS A 698 -8.83 -30.41 -0.88
C CYS A 698 -8.46 -29.53 -2.09
N PHE A 699 -7.38 -29.89 -2.78
CA PHE A 699 -6.79 -29.10 -3.86
C PHE A 699 -7.59 -29.10 -5.16
N THR A 700 -8.58 -30.00 -5.33
CA THR A 700 -9.54 -29.90 -6.44
C THR A 700 -10.35 -28.60 -6.38
N ASN A 701 -10.42 -27.94 -5.21
CA ASN A 701 -11.09 -26.67 -5.02
C ASN A 701 -10.24 -25.45 -5.42
N ILE A 702 -8.92 -25.60 -5.61
CA ILE A 702 -8.02 -24.49 -5.94
C ILE A 702 -8.45 -23.72 -7.21
N PRO A 703 -8.82 -24.37 -8.33
CA PRO A 703 -9.37 -23.68 -9.50
C PRO A 703 -10.54 -22.74 -9.19
N ARG A 704 -11.48 -23.18 -8.33
CA ARG A 704 -12.62 -22.39 -7.90
C ARG A 704 -12.16 -21.19 -7.05
N VAL A 705 -11.21 -21.40 -6.14
CA VAL A 705 -10.65 -20.31 -5.32
C VAL A 705 -9.93 -19.27 -6.18
N ILE A 706 -9.13 -19.70 -7.17
CA ILE A 706 -8.47 -18.78 -8.12
C ILE A 706 -9.52 -17.92 -8.83
N THR A 707 -10.59 -18.55 -9.32
CA THR A 707 -11.72 -17.87 -10.00
C THR A 707 -12.41 -16.86 -9.08
N MET A 708 -12.74 -17.24 -7.84
CA MET A 708 -13.36 -16.35 -6.87
C MET A 708 -12.47 -15.15 -6.52
N ARG A 709 -11.16 -15.37 -6.34
CA ARG A 709 -10.19 -14.29 -6.07
C ARG A 709 -10.06 -13.34 -7.26
N CYS A 710 -10.26 -13.80 -8.50
CA CYS A 710 -10.30 -12.92 -9.66
C CYS A 710 -11.53 -11.99 -9.67
N GLN A 711 -12.66 -12.44 -9.11
CA GLN A 711 -13.95 -11.75 -9.13
C GLN A 711 -14.18 -10.80 -7.94
N GLU A 712 -13.10 -10.24 -7.36
CA GLU A 712 -13.19 -9.31 -6.24
C GLU A 712 -14.14 -8.13 -6.54
N SER A 713 -15.12 -7.95 -5.66
CA SER A 713 -16.17 -6.93 -5.81
C SER A 713 -15.65 -5.53 -5.50
N VAL A 714 -14.75 -5.41 -4.53
CA VAL A 714 -14.23 -4.12 -4.05
C VAL A 714 -13.17 -3.59 -5.01
N ILE A 715 -13.47 -2.48 -5.68
CA ILE A 715 -12.65 -1.94 -6.79
C ILE A 715 -11.20 -1.65 -6.38
N GLU A 716 -10.97 -1.21 -5.14
CA GLU A 716 -9.64 -0.93 -4.58
C GLU A 716 -8.82 -2.22 -4.35
N LYS A 717 -9.48 -3.37 -4.17
CA LYS A 717 -8.84 -4.66 -3.87
C LYS A 717 -8.61 -5.53 -5.10
N ARG A 718 -9.29 -5.26 -6.21
CA ARG A 718 -9.25 -6.08 -7.45
C ARG A 718 -7.84 -6.38 -7.95
N GLU A 719 -6.98 -5.37 -8.13
CA GLU A 719 -5.61 -5.58 -8.60
C GLU A 719 -4.84 -6.53 -7.67
N ALA A 720 -4.92 -6.31 -6.36
CA ALA A 720 -4.23 -7.12 -5.37
C ALA A 720 -4.77 -8.56 -5.35
N SER A 721 -6.09 -8.73 -5.41
CA SER A 721 -6.73 -10.04 -5.40
C SER A 721 -6.40 -10.86 -6.65
N VAL A 722 -6.47 -10.26 -7.85
CA VAL A 722 -6.08 -10.93 -9.10
C VAL A 722 -4.59 -11.28 -9.10
N LYS A 723 -3.72 -10.44 -8.52
CA LYS A 723 -2.30 -10.75 -8.37
C LYS A 723 -2.05 -11.94 -7.44
N VAL A 724 -2.83 -12.08 -6.36
CA VAL A 724 -2.80 -13.27 -5.49
C VAL A 724 -3.26 -14.50 -6.26
N ALA A 725 -4.34 -14.40 -7.03
CA ALA A 725 -4.81 -15.47 -7.91
C ALA A 725 -3.74 -15.91 -8.94
N ALA A 726 -2.99 -14.96 -9.51
CA ALA A 726 -1.85 -15.24 -10.40
C ALA A 726 -0.78 -16.12 -9.75
N ARG A 727 -0.39 -15.74 -8.53
CA ARG A 727 0.65 -16.43 -7.78
C ARG A 727 0.18 -17.79 -7.35
N LEU A 728 -1.07 -17.90 -6.91
CA LEU A 728 -1.69 -19.18 -6.57
C LEU A 728 -1.68 -20.11 -7.78
N LEU A 729 -2.15 -19.65 -8.95
CA LEU A 729 -2.11 -20.42 -10.19
C LEU A 729 -0.70 -20.91 -10.54
N GLY A 730 0.31 -20.04 -10.41
CA GLY A 730 1.71 -20.43 -10.64
C GLY A 730 2.21 -21.47 -9.63
N ASN A 731 1.99 -21.25 -8.34
CA ASN A 731 2.42 -22.15 -7.26
C ASN A 731 1.72 -23.51 -7.30
N THR A 732 0.51 -23.59 -7.85
CA THR A 732 -0.30 -24.81 -7.86
C THR A 732 -0.41 -25.42 -9.25
N ARG A 733 0.27 -24.90 -10.27
CA ARG A 733 0.16 -25.38 -11.66
C ARG A 733 0.36 -26.89 -11.76
N LYS A 734 1.54 -27.39 -11.33
CA LYS A 734 1.86 -28.83 -11.39
C LYS A 734 0.90 -29.70 -10.56
N ILE A 735 0.31 -29.13 -9.50
CA ILE A 735 -0.69 -29.81 -8.67
C ILE A 735 -2.00 -29.96 -9.46
N ILE A 736 -2.47 -28.87 -10.08
CA ILE A 736 -3.69 -28.87 -10.89
C ILE A 736 -3.55 -29.81 -12.09
N GLU A 737 -2.42 -29.79 -12.80
CA GLU A 737 -2.15 -30.70 -13.93
C GLU A 737 -2.19 -32.17 -13.52
N ARG A 738 -1.64 -32.49 -12.34
CA ARG A 738 -1.70 -33.85 -11.78
C ARG A 738 -3.15 -34.26 -11.44
N LEU A 739 -3.91 -33.36 -10.82
CA LEU A 739 -5.29 -33.64 -10.45
C LEU A 739 -6.20 -33.78 -11.68
N GLU A 740 -5.96 -33.00 -12.74
CA GLU A 740 -6.68 -33.10 -14.02
C GLU A 740 -6.42 -34.44 -14.72
N ALA A 741 -5.24 -35.04 -14.54
CA ALA A 741 -4.92 -36.37 -15.02
C ALA A 741 -5.46 -37.51 -14.13
N SER A 742 -6.03 -37.19 -12.96
CA SER A 742 -6.58 -38.17 -12.02
C SER A 742 -8.11 -38.26 -12.18
N ASP A 743 -8.69 -39.44 -11.94
CA ASP A 743 -10.16 -39.61 -11.97
C ASP A 743 -10.81 -38.94 -10.76
N ILE A 744 -11.17 -37.66 -10.91
CA ILE A 744 -11.85 -36.88 -9.85
C ILE A 744 -13.32 -37.31 -9.75
N PRO A 745 -13.86 -37.49 -8.54
CA PRO A 745 -15.29 -37.76 -8.33
C PRO A 745 -16.20 -36.73 -9.03
N SER A 746 -17.22 -37.24 -9.73
CA SER A 746 -18.26 -36.43 -10.34
C SER A 746 -19.25 -35.96 -9.26
N MET A 747 -18.86 -34.90 -8.56
CA MET A 747 -19.67 -34.20 -7.56
C MET A 747 -19.92 -32.76 -7.98
N GLU A 748 -21.01 -32.18 -7.46
CA GLU A 748 -21.24 -30.73 -7.52
C GLU A 748 -20.11 -29.97 -6.82
N ASP A 749 -19.68 -28.85 -7.41
CA ASP A 749 -18.54 -28.07 -6.92
C ASP A 749 -18.79 -27.46 -5.52
N GLU A 750 -20.05 -27.29 -5.12
CA GLU A 750 -20.40 -26.86 -3.76
C GLU A 750 -20.12 -27.95 -2.72
N LYS A 751 -20.40 -29.21 -3.04
CA LYS A 751 -20.15 -30.35 -2.16
C LYS A 751 -18.66 -30.64 -2.03
N LYS A 752 -17.87 -30.45 -3.11
CA LYS A 752 -16.42 -30.63 -3.09
C LYS A 752 -15.68 -29.77 -2.05
N ALA A 753 -16.30 -28.69 -1.56
CA ALA A 753 -15.73 -27.81 -0.56
C ALA A 753 -15.64 -28.45 0.84
N TYR A 754 -16.42 -29.50 1.11
CA TYR A 754 -16.55 -30.10 2.44
C TYR A 754 -16.01 -31.53 2.45
N ILE A 755 -15.10 -31.82 3.38
CA ILE A 755 -14.50 -33.15 3.49
C ILE A 755 -15.53 -34.23 3.84
N ASP A 756 -16.56 -33.89 4.62
CA ASP A 756 -17.62 -34.84 4.99
C ASP A 756 -18.50 -35.24 3.78
N GLU A 757 -18.73 -34.33 2.83
CA GLU A 757 -19.41 -34.65 1.56
C GLU A 757 -18.57 -35.59 0.69
N TRP A 758 -17.25 -35.38 0.65
CA TRP A 758 -16.32 -36.32 0.00
C TRP A 758 -16.41 -37.71 0.61
N ARG A 759 -16.45 -37.79 1.95
CA ARG A 759 -16.59 -39.07 2.67
C ARG A 759 -17.91 -39.76 2.32
N LEU A 760 -19.02 -39.03 2.32
CA LEU A 760 -20.34 -39.58 2.03
C LEU A 760 -20.41 -40.17 0.61
N TYR A 761 -19.92 -39.44 -0.38
CA TYR A 761 -19.91 -39.91 -1.77
C TYR A 761 -19.01 -41.13 -1.95
N LEU A 762 -17.79 -41.11 -1.40
CA LEU A 762 -16.84 -42.22 -1.55
C LEU A 762 -17.32 -43.48 -0.84
N LYS A 763 -18.03 -43.37 0.30
CA LYS A 763 -18.70 -44.51 0.95
C LYS A 763 -19.79 -45.13 0.07
N GLN A 764 -20.49 -44.34 -0.74
CA GLN A 764 -21.57 -44.80 -1.63
C GLN A 764 -21.06 -45.41 -2.95
N SER A 765 -19.84 -45.07 -3.36
CA SER A 765 -19.24 -45.51 -4.62
C SER A 765 -18.29 -46.71 -4.47
N ILE A 766 -18.01 -47.14 -3.24
CA ILE A 766 -17.35 -48.40 -2.93
C ILE A 766 -18.45 -49.47 -2.80
N PRO A 767 -18.56 -50.44 -3.72
CA PRO A 767 -19.61 -51.46 -3.71
C PRO A 767 -19.55 -52.41 -2.51
#